data_AF-A0A7C4SH27-F1
#
_entry.id   AF-A0A7C4SH27-F1
#
_cell.length_a   1.000
_cell.length_b   1.000
_cell.length_c   1.000
_cell.angle_alpha   90.00
_cell.angle_beta   90.00
_cell.angle_gamma   90.00
#
_symmetry.space_group_name_H-M   'P 1'
#
loop_
_entity.id
_entity.type
_entity.pdbx_description
1 polymer ?
#
loop_
_entity_poly.entity_id
_entity_poly.type
_entity_poly.pdbx_seq_one_letter_code
_entity_poly.pdbx_strand_id
1 'polypeptide(L)'
;MPRVAVIDYDFCQPTKCGQPCISFCPPVRNKIEAIKLGDKGFPVINEILCIGCGICLDPNAPVITDAGLKPIKEIRAGNMVLTHKGRFKTVISKSVRLYTGPLYKVRVRGIPDVVTLTEEHPLLVASKGREENDFTFTWKTPPELKEGDYLCVPIIMGDCGLEEPIVTASDGSAQLLSLQLTFELGMVFGYYLARGTLEHGKIVFRFDEEGLTKKAEGFLEKCFGVKTIREGSNSFAVSSESLANLLHSLLGDSEDSKRVPASLLSAPLDFLRGFISGFMEAKGCREIPCNSTNDAYILKLMGARVGLPLSINKVANEYVISIGDGRESISSQGYQLHPIDSVSVECVKDYLVMNLEVKDDETYNVAGLVVHNCVKKCPFKAITIVNLSEELGKDLTHQYGVNSFRLYRLPYLEQGKVVGIIGKNGIGKTTALQILAGRIVPNLGKLDGEVSLHEVAKVFRGSLIQDYLTKLANGNVKISYKPQYIDMIPKVVKGKVGTILSKMGPEERVNKLVDILELRNLLDRDVSVLSGGELQRLAIAACLAKDANTFILDEPTSFLDIKQRFRAASAIRDASHEGMVLVSDHDLAVLDYTSDKIFVFYGEPGVYGIVAGPYGVREGINIFIEGYIPDENVRFRSERISFQLKPPTETYEEGYLTLCWPSMTKTYDVFKLEVEEGCIYPGEVIGIVGPNGIGKTTFIKILAGIEKADREFQLPYRTISYKPQYPEVKDENVEAVLREAAGSKFDTDLYQSELIRPLGLHKLLEREVKELSGGELQKVAIAEALSKDAEIYLIDEPSAYLDVEERYTIAKLLKRITRERKAYTFLVEHDLMVLDFASSRLMVFSGEPGINGRASKPMDLRSGFNAFLKEMGVTFRRDHQTFRPRANKPDSRLDRQQKAMGEYYYPVPTSEL
;
A
#
# COMPACT_ATOMS: atom_id res chain seq x y z
N MET A 1 -3.21 -20.32 -11.06
CA MET A 1 -3.12 -18.84 -11.17
C MET A 1 -1.77 -18.42 -11.73
N PRO A 2 -1.70 -17.65 -12.83
CA PRO A 2 -0.47 -17.05 -13.32
C PRO A 2 0.03 -16.01 -12.32
N ARG A 3 1.31 -16.13 -11.95
CA ARG A 3 2.01 -15.17 -11.11
C ARG A 3 2.80 -14.23 -12.00
N VAL A 4 2.82 -12.95 -11.68
CA VAL A 4 3.70 -11.98 -12.32
C VAL A 4 4.72 -11.55 -11.28
N ALA A 5 5.97 -11.89 -11.53
CA ALA A 5 7.09 -11.45 -10.72
C ALA A 5 7.84 -10.39 -11.51
N VAL A 6 7.92 -9.17 -10.99
CA VAL A 6 8.68 -8.07 -11.60
C VAL A 6 9.82 -7.68 -10.70
N ILE A 7 10.97 -7.48 -11.31
CA ILE A 7 12.17 -6.95 -10.68
C ILE A 7 12.36 -5.55 -11.23
N ASP A 8 12.31 -4.58 -10.34
CA ASP A 8 12.67 -3.22 -10.67
C ASP A 8 14.20 -3.11 -10.67
N TYR A 9 14.77 -3.09 -11.87
CA TYR A 9 16.22 -3.06 -12.07
C TYR A 9 16.88 -1.78 -11.58
N ASP A 10 16.11 -0.68 -11.50
CA ASP A 10 16.63 0.61 -11.01
C ASP A 10 16.82 0.56 -9.48
N PHE A 11 16.00 -0.24 -8.77
CA PHE A 11 16.13 -0.44 -7.33
C PHE A 11 16.99 -1.65 -6.97
N CYS A 12 17.11 -2.65 -7.84
CA CYS A 12 17.83 -3.87 -7.51
C CYS A 12 19.36 -3.64 -7.48
N GLN A 13 19.98 -3.76 -6.30
CA GLN A 13 21.43 -3.65 -6.14
C GLN A 13 22.02 -5.01 -5.71
N PRO A 14 22.18 -5.98 -6.64
CA PRO A 14 22.55 -7.36 -6.32
C PRO A 14 23.94 -7.48 -5.67
N THR A 15 24.86 -6.56 -5.97
CA THR A 15 26.20 -6.51 -5.40
C THR A 15 26.24 -5.94 -3.98
N LYS A 16 25.22 -5.17 -3.57
CA LYS A 16 25.15 -4.48 -2.27
C LYS A 16 24.21 -5.14 -1.27
N CYS A 17 23.27 -5.99 -1.69
CA CYS A 17 22.25 -6.57 -0.79
C CYS A 17 22.61 -7.90 -0.14
N GLY A 18 23.64 -8.62 -0.60
CA GLY A 18 23.89 -10.00 -0.15
C GLY A 18 22.83 -11.03 -0.60
N GLN A 19 22.03 -10.68 -1.61
CA GLN A 19 21.06 -11.56 -2.30
C GLN A 19 20.05 -12.30 -1.40
N PRO A 20 19.38 -11.61 -0.46
CA PRO A 20 18.41 -12.22 0.44
C PRO A 20 17.23 -12.86 -0.29
N CYS A 21 16.90 -12.37 -1.49
CA CYS A 21 15.88 -12.96 -2.33
C CYS A 21 16.15 -14.43 -2.66
N ILE A 22 17.42 -14.85 -2.81
CA ILE A 22 17.82 -16.24 -3.08
C ILE A 22 17.93 -17.00 -1.76
N SER A 23 18.68 -16.45 -0.79
CA SER A 23 19.01 -17.15 0.46
C SER A 23 17.80 -17.37 1.38
N PHE A 24 16.73 -16.60 1.24
CA PHE A 24 15.48 -16.75 2.01
C PHE A 24 14.33 -17.37 1.23
N CYS A 25 14.49 -17.67 -0.07
CA CYS A 25 13.43 -18.28 -0.87
C CYS A 25 13.24 -19.77 -0.49
N PRO A 26 12.05 -20.19 -0.01
CA PRO A 26 11.85 -21.57 0.41
C PRO A 26 12.07 -22.60 -0.72
N PRO A 27 11.55 -22.41 -1.96
CA PRO A 27 11.88 -23.29 -3.08
C PRO A 27 13.38 -23.43 -3.33
N VAL A 28 14.14 -22.33 -3.33
CA VAL A 28 15.60 -22.36 -3.54
C VAL A 28 16.32 -23.10 -2.42
N ARG A 29 15.90 -22.91 -1.16
CA ARG A 29 16.43 -23.69 -0.03
C ARG A 29 16.15 -25.20 -0.17
N ASN A 30 15.04 -25.56 -0.80
CA ASN A 30 14.68 -26.93 -1.12
C ASN A 30 15.28 -27.43 -2.45
N LYS A 31 16.32 -26.75 -2.97
CA LYS A 31 17.01 -27.10 -4.22
C LYS A 31 16.14 -27.04 -5.48
N ILE A 32 15.04 -26.28 -5.44
CA ILE A 32 14.22 -25.95 -6.61
C ILE A 32 14.69 -24.59 -7.13
N GLU A 33 15.06 -24.50 -8.41
CA GLU A 33 15.55 -23.26 -9.04
C GLU A 33 14.44 -22.24 -9.32
N ALA A 34 13.70 -21.84 -8.29
CA ALA A 34 12.66 -20.80 -8.41
C ALA A 34 13.26 -19.40 -8.62
N ILE A 35 14.48 -19.14 -8.13
CA ILE A 35 15.21 -17.90 -8.36
C ILE A 35 16.65 -18.26 -8.71
N LYS A 36 17.13 -17.75 -9.86
CA LYS A 36 18.52 -17.88 -10.31
C LYS A 36 19.13 -16.52 -10.58
N LEU A 37 20.47 -16.43 -10.63
CA LEU A 37 21.13 -15.22 -11.11
C LEU A 37 21.21 -15.26 -12.64
N GLY A 38 20.77 -14.19 -13.28
CA GLY A 38 20.96 -13.97 -14.71
C GLY A 38 22.35 -13.43 -15.05
N ASP A 39 22.60 -13.25 -16.34
CA ASP A 39 23.93 -12.93 -16.89
C ASP A 39 24.53 -11.61 -16.39
N LYS A 40 23.68 -10.67 -15.96
CA LYS A 40 24.08 -9.36 -15.42
C LYS A 40 24.11 -9.33 -13.88
N GLY A 41 24.02 -10.48 -13.21
CA GLY A 41 24.04 -10.61 -11.76
C GLY A 41 22.72 -10.25 -11.05
N PHE A 42 21.68 -9.86 -11.79
CA PHE A 42 20.33 -9.66 -11.26
C PHE A 42 19.61 -11.00 -11.06
N PRO A 43 18.73 -11.12 -10.05
CA PRO A 43 17.90 -12.31 -9.91
C PRO A 43 16.93 -12.45 -11.10
N VAL A 44 16.55 -13.68 -11.38
CA VAL A 44 15.51 -14.07 -12.35
C VAL A 44 14.59 -15.03 -11.62
N ILE A 45 13.32 -14.67 -11.51
CA ILE A 45 12.29 -15.42 -10.77
C ILE A 45 11.49 -16.25 -11.77
N ASN A 46 11.52 -17.56 -11.60
CA ASN A 46 10.66 -18.47 -12.34
C ASN A 46 9.25 -18.45 -11.75
N GLU A 47 8.30 -17.82 -12.46
CA GLU A 47 6.93 -17.61 -12.00
C GLU A 47 6.13 -18.90 -11.80
N ILE A 48 6.49 -19.99 -12.48
CA ILE A 48 5.86 -21.31 -12.33
C ILE A 48 6.29 -21.96 -11.02
N LEU A 49 7.60 -21.90 -10.73
CA LEU A 49 8.21 -22.50 -9.54
C LEU A 49 8.08 -21.62 -8.29
N CYS A 50 7.87 -20.32 -8.47
CA CYS A 50 7.70 -19.39 -7.37
C CYS A 50 6.37 -19.63 -6.66
N ILE A 51 6.40 -20.00 -5.37
CA ILE A 51 5.20 -20.26 -4.57
C ILE A 51 4.47 -18.99 -4.09
N GLY A 52 4.98 -17.79 -4.41
CA GLY A 52 4.38 -16.51 -3.99
C GLY A 52 4.56 -16.18 -2.51
N CYS A 53 4.43 -14.90 -2.15
CA CYS A 53 4.49 -14.43 -0.77
C CYS A 53 3.10 -14.43 -0.11
N GLY A 54 2.39 -15.55 -0.23
CA GLY A 54 0.95 -15.69 0.08
C GLY A 54 0.62 -16.46 1.36
N ILE A 55 1.54 -16.57 2.31
CA ILE A 55 1.33 -17.40 3.51
C ILE A 55 0.27 -16.75 4.40
N CYS A 56 -0.89 -17.39 4.53
CA CYS A 56 -1.96 -16.90 5.40
C CYS A 56 -2.66 -18.05 6.14
N LEU A 57 -3.22 -17.72 7.29
CA LEU A 57 -3.88 -18.63 8.22
C LEU A 57 -5.34 -18.26 8.41
N ASP A 58 -6.14 -19.24 8.80
CA ASP A 58 -7.51 -19.04 9.28
C ASP A 58 -7.54 -18.08 10.50
N PRO A 59 -8.54 -17.18 10.65
CA PRO A 59 -8.65 -16.27 11.78
C PRO A 59 -8.68 -16.95 13.16
N ASN A 60 -9.14 -18.20 13.23
CA ASN A 60 -9.20 -18.99 14.46
C ASN A 60 -7.98 -19.88 14.66
N ALA A 61 -6.98 -19.83 13.77
CA ALA A 61 -5.77 -20.63 13.89
C ALA A 61 -5.06 -20.33 15.22
N PRO A 62 -4.77 -21.35 16.05
CA PRO A 62 -4.25 -21.15 17.40
C PRO A 62 -2.73 -20.89 17.37
N VAL A 63 -2.31 -19.78 18.00
CA VAL A 63 -0.92 -19.33 18.08
C VAL A 63 -0.45 -19.36 19.53
N ILE A 64 0.76 -19.87 19.76
CA ILE A 64 1.33 -19.92 21.11
C ILE A 64 1.88 -18.54 21.48
N THR A 65 1.34 -17.96 22.55
CA THR A 65 1.79 -16.69 23.16
C THR A 65 2.41 -16.93 24.53
N ASP A 66 3.11 -15.93 25.06
CA ASP A 66 3.61 -15.91 26.44
C ASP A 66 2.50 -16.09 27.49
N ALA A 67 1.27 -15.71 27.16
CA ALA A 67 0.07 -15.89 27.97
C ALA A 67 -0.74 -17.17 27.64
N GLY A 68 -0.21 -18.09 26.82
CA GLY A 68 -0.90 -19.32 26.38
C GLY A 68 -1.38 -19.30 24.92
N LEU A 69 -2.26 -20.23 24.52
CA LEU A 69 -2.78 -20.32 23.15
C LEU A 69 -3.86 -19.26 22.89
N LYS A 70 -3.71 -18.49 21.81
CA LYS A 70 -4.72 -17.51 21.35
C LYS A 70 -4.98 -17.64 19.85
N PRO A 71 -6.22 -17.46 19.39
CA PRO A 71 -6.52 -17.29 17.97
C PRO A 71 -5.69 -16.16 17.33
N ILE A 72 -5.19 -16.35 16.11
CA ILE A 72 -4.41 -15.32 15.40
C ILE A 72 -5.18 -14.00 15.23
N LYS A 73 -6.51 -14.05 15.13
CA LYS A 73 -7.37 -12.85 15.08
C LYS A 73 -7.23 -11.97 16.33
N GLU A 74 -6.91 -12.55 17.48
CA GLU A 74 -6.81 -11.85 18.77
C GLU A 74 -5.42 -11.27 19.03
N ILE A 75 -4.41 -11.71 18.27
CA ILE A 75 -3.04 -11.23 18.42
C ILE A 75 -2.89 -9.82 17.85
N ARG A 76 -2.18 -8.97 18.59
CA ARG A 76 -1.90 -7.57 18.27
C ARG A 76 -0.38 -7.31 18.29
N ALA A 77 0.03 -6.22 17.65
CA ALA A 77 1.39 -5.72 17.79
C ALA A 77 1.73 -5.49 19.27
N GLY A 78 2.93 -5.91 19.68
CA GLY A 78 3.37 -5.89 21.07
C GLY A 78 3.19 -7.21 21.83
N ASN A 79 2.30 -8.13 21.40
CA ASN A 79 2.20 -9.46 22.03
C ASN A 79 3.45 -10.30 21.73
N MET A 80 3.83 -11.22 22.63
CA MET A 80 4.92 -12.16 22.37
C MET A 80 4.38 -13.49 21.87
N VAL A 81 4.99 -14.03 20.82
CA VAL A 81 4.63 -15.32 20.21
C VAL A 81 5.83 -16.25 20.19
N LEU A 82 5.59 -17.55 20.40
CA LEU A 82 6.64 -18.56 20.33
C LEU A 82 7.10 -18.68 18.88
N THR A 83 8.40 -18.73 18.65
CA THR A 83 8.99 -18.84 17.31
C THR A 83 9.40 -20.27 16.96
N HIS A 84 9.68 -20.50 15.68
CA HIS A 84 10.26 -21.76 15.17
C HIS A 84 11.59 -22.16 15.83
N LYS A 85 12.30 -21.22 16.46
CA LYS A 85 13.54 -21.49 17.21
C LYS A 85 13.29 -21.82 18.69
N GLY A 86 12.03 -21.98 19.09
CA GLY A 86 11.67 -22.30 20.47
C GLY A 86 11.81 -21.13 21.45
N ARG A 87 11.82 -19.87 20.99
CA ARG A 87 11.92 -18.67 21.84
C ARG A 87 10.78 -17.68 21.60
N PHE A 88 10.39 -16.89 22.60
CA PHE A 88 9.35 -15.88 22.45
C PHE A 88 9.88 -14.56 21.85
N LYS A 89 9.13 -13.99 20.92
CA LYS A 89 9.46 -12.70 20.28
C LYS A 89 8.22 -11.83 20.08
N THR A 90 8.43 -10.51 20.11
CA THR A 90 7.36 -9.51 19.98
C THR A 90 6.80 -9.46 18.56
N VAL A 91 5.48 -9.43 18.43
CA VAL A 91 4.77 -9.18 17.17
C VAL A 91 4.91 -7.70 16.79
N ILE A 92 5.41 -7.43 15.59
CA ILE A 92 5.54 -6.09 14.99
C ILE A 92 4.23 -5.65 14.35
N SER A 93 3.62 -6.52 13.54
CA SER A 93 2.43 -6.15 12.76
C SER A 93 1.56 -7.38 12.44
N LYS A 94 0.29 -7.16 12.09
CA LYS A 94 -0.65 -8.18 11.61
C LYS A 94 -1.22 -7.74 10.27
N SER A 95 -1.23 -8.65 9.30
CA SER A 95 -1.81 -8.45 7.97
C SER A 95 -3.05 -9.31 7.78
N VAL A 96 -4.01 -8.77 7.02
CA VAL A 96 -5.30 -9.40 6.74
C VAL A 96 -5.61 -9.23 5.25
N ARG A 97 -6.03 -10.30 4.57
CA ARG A 97 -6.49 -10.25 3.17
C ARG A 97 -7.62 -11.24 2.91
N LEU A 98 -8.32 -11.06 1.79
CA LEU A 98 -9.29 -12.04 1.29
C LEU A 98 -8.57 -13.08 0.42
N TYR A 99 -8.98 -14.35 0.53
CA TYR A 99 -8.44 -15.50 -0.18
C TYR A 99 -9.56 -16.27 -0.87
N THR A 100 -9.33 -16.60 -2.13
CA THR A 100 -10.20 -17.46 -2.94
C THR A 100 -9.35 -18.60 -3.46
N GLY A 101 -9.71 -19.83 -3.10
CA GLY A 101 -8.91 -21.02 -3.39
C GLY A 101 -9.19 -22.17 -2.40
N PRO A 102 -8.43 -23.26 -2.49
CA PRO A 102 -8.58 -24.39 -1.57
C PRO A 102 -7.96 -24.09 -0.19
N LEU A 103 -8.78 -24.21 0.84
CA LEU A 103 -8.35 -24.30 2.23
C LEU A 103 -8.16 -25.76 2.62
N TYR A 104 -7.00 -26.05 3.17
CA TYR A 104 -6.62 -27.36 3.67
C TYR A 104 -6.83 -27.40 5.18
N LYS A 105 -7.63 -28.37 5.60
CA LYS A 105 -7.95 -28.69 6.98
C LYS A 105 -7.15 -29.93 7.38
N VAL A 106 -6.07 -29.70 8.12
CA VAL A 106 -5.13 -30.73 8.56
C VAL A 106 -5.47 -31.10 10.01
N ARG A 107 -5.90 -32.34 10.21
CA ARG A 107 -6.07 -32.92 11.55
C ARG A 107 -4.78 -33.60 11.95
N VAL A 108 -4.21 -33.13 13.05
CA VAL A 108 -2.94 -33.61 13.58
C VAL A 108 -3.20 -34.28 14.92
N ARG A 109 -2.64 -35.47 15.10
CA ARG A 109 -2.87 -36.25 16.31
C ARG A 109 -2.29 -35.54 17.53
N GLY A 110 -3.13 -35.40 18.54
CA GLY A 110 -2.82 -34.68 19.77
C GLY A 110 -3.05 -33.16 19.69
N ILE A 111 -3.32 -32.55 18.53
CA ILE A 111 -3.73 -31.14 18.49
C ILE A 111 -5.27 -31.11 18.50
N PRO A 112 -5.92 -30.34 19.41
CA PRO A 112 -7.37 -30.47 19.65
C PRO A 112 -8.18 -29.79 18.54
N ASP A 113 -7.59 -28.79 17.88
CA ASP A 113 -8.21 -28.03 16.79
C ASP A 113 -7.63 -28.42 15.43
N VAL A 114 -8.45 -28.31 14.39
CA VAL A 114 -8.05 -28.55 13.00
C VAL A 114 -7.24 -27.35 12.50
N VAL A 115 -6.02 -27.59 12.02
CA VAL A 115 -5.21 -26.51 11.45
C VAL A 115 -5.73 -26.23 10.03
N THR A 116 -6.20 -25.01 9.81
CA THR A 116 -6.76 -24.58 8.51
C THR A 116 -5.82 -23.57 7.83
N LEU A 117 -5.38 -23.90 6.62
CA LEU A 117 -4.33 -23.17 5.91
C LEU A 117 -4.57 -23.12 4.39
N THR A 118 -4.06 -22.08 3.75
CA THR A 118 -4.07 -21.95 2.28
C THR A 118 -3.14 -22.97 1.62
N GLU A 119 -3.41 -23.32 0.36
CA GLU A 119 -2.64 -24.32 -0.41
C GLU A 119 -1.11 -24.09 -0.44
N GLU A 120 -0.68 -22.83 -0.38
CA GLU A 120 0.74 -22.43 -0.51
C GLU A 120 1.51 -22.43 0.83
N HIS A 121 0.87 -22.81 1.94
CA HIS A 121 1.46 -22.68 3.28
C HIS A 121 2.54 -23.75 3.53
N PRO A 122 3.82 -23.40 3.76
CA PRO A 122 4.87 -24.40 3.98
C PRO A 122 4.78 -25.00 5.39
N LEU A 123 4.89 -26.31 5.49
CA LEU A 123 4.86 -27.11 6.71
C LEU A 123 6.18 -27.84 6.89
N LEU A 124 6.79 -27.76 8.08
CA LEU A 124 7.93 -28.62 8.40
C LEU A 124 7.42 -30.00 8.78
N VAL A 125 7.78 -30.99 7.98
CA VAL A 125 7.28 -32.35 8.10
C VAL A 125 8.45 -33.33 8.21
N ALA A 126 8.38 -34.21 9.20
CA ALA A 126 9.24 -35.37 9.29
C ALA A 126 8.53 -36.57 8.65
N SER A 127 9.15 -37.16 7.63
CA SER A 127 8.69 -38.43 7.05
C SER A 127 9.59 -39.57 7.55
N LYS A 128 9.00 -40.72 7.89
CA LYS A 128 9.73 -41.89 8.39
C LYS A 128 10.59 -42.51 7.29
N GLY A 129 11.87 -42.74 7.57
CA GLY A 129 12.85 -43.39 6.69
C GLY A 129 12.69 -44.92 6.65
N ARG A 130 13.68 -45.62 6.06
CA ARG A 130 13.69 -47.09 5.94
C ARG A 130 14.09 -47.82 7.23
N GLU A 131 14.73 -47.14 8.17
CA GLU A 131 15.16 -47.69 9.48
C GLU A 131 14.25 -47.20 10.62
N GLU A 132 14.10 -48.00 11.68
CA GLU A 132 13.37 -47.58 12.89
C GLU A 132 14.13 -46.45 13.60
N ASN A 133 13.50 -45.27 13.68
CA ASN A 133 13.99 -43.98 14.23
C ASN A 133 14.72 -43.02 13.28
N ASP A 134 14.81 -43.32 11.98
CA ASP A 134 15.32 -42.34 11.01
C ASP A 134 14.18 -41.45 10.47
N PHE A 135 14.32 -40.14 10.60
CA PHE A 135 13.34 -39.14 10.14
C PHE A 135 14.00 -38.16 9.18
N THR A 136 13.42 -38.02 7.98
CA THR A 136 13.83 -36.99 7.04
C THR A 136 12.95 -35.76 7.22
N PHE A 137 13.54 -34.66 7.67
CA PHE A 137 12.86 -33.38 7.83
C PHE A 137 12.82 -32.64 6.49
N THR A 138 11.62 -32.34 6.01
CA THR A 138 11.39 -31.69 4.72
C THR A 138 10.28 -30.66 4.84
N TRP A 139 10.34 -29.63 4.01
CA TRP A 139 9.23 -28.69 3.87
C TRP A 139 8.23 -29.24 2.85
N LYS A 140 6.97 -29.32 3.25
CA LYS A 140 5.85 -29.74 2.40
C LYS A 140 4.75 -28.69 2.42
N THR A 141 4.08 -28.46 1.31
CA THR A 141 2.83 -27.71 1.27
C THR A 141 1.65 -28.64 1.62
N PRO A 142 0.48 -28.11 2.05
CA PRO A 142 -0.67 -28.94 2.34
C PRO A 142 -1.09 -29.96 1.25
N PRO A 143 -1.00 -29.67 -0.08
CA PRO A 143 -1.23 -30.67 -1.13
C PRO A 143 -0.24 -31.84 -1.12
N GLU A 144 0.96 -31.66 -0.58
CA GLU A 144 2.04 -32.66 -0.56
C GLU A 144 2.02 -33.53 0.69
N LEU A 145 1.19 -33.17 1.68
CA LEU A 145 1.01 -33.93 2.91
C LEU A 145 0.38 -35.28 2.65
N LYS A 146 0.88 -36.30 3.35
CA LYS A 146 0.31 -37.65 3.34
C LYS A 146 -0.11 -38.04 4.74
N GLU A 147 -1.17 -38.85 4.82
CA GLU A 147 -1.54 -39.48 6.09
C GLU A 147 -0.35 -40.29 6.62
N GLY A 148 0.00 -40.04 7.88
CA GLY A 148 1.16 -40.66 8.51
C GLY A 148 2.50 -39.94 8.36
N ASP A 149 2.56 -38.80 7.66
CA ASP A 149 3.61 -37.80 7.85
C ASP A 149 3.54 -37.21 9.27
N TYR A 150 4.65 -36.68 9.79
CA TYR A 150 4.67 -36.05 11.12
C TYR A 150 4.89 -34.54 10.99
N LEU A 151 3.97 -33.74 11.52
CA LEU A 151 4.16 -32.30 11.67
C LEU A 151 5.17 -32.02 12.79
N CYS A 152 6.17 -31.19 12.52
CA CYS A 152 7.22 -30.85 13.49
C CYS A 152 6.83 -29.61 14.32
N VAL A 153 6.83 -29.73 15.65
CA VAL A 153 6.55 -28.62 16.58
C VAL A 153 7.80 -28.32 17.39
N PRO A 154 8.35 -27.08 17.41
CA PRO A 154 9.60 -26.78 18.11
C PRO A 154 9.46 -26.97 19.63
N ILE A 155 10.50 -27.53 20.24
CA ILE A 155 10.67 -27.58 21.69
C ILE A 155 11.16 -26.19 22.14
N ILE A 156 10.57 -25.66 23.21
CA ILE A 156 10.96 -24.36 23.77
C ILE A 156 12.40 -24.46 24.29
N MET A 157 13.30 -23.60 23.81
CA MET A 157 14.71 -23.60 24.17
C MET A 157 15.00 -22.44 25.14
N GLY A 158 15.37 -22.80 26.37
CA GLY A 158 15.78 -21.88 27.43
C GLY A 158 15.10 -22.21 28.75
N ASP A 159 15.78 -21.90 29.86
CA ASP A 159 15.12 -21.81 31.17
C ASP A 159 13.95 -20.85 31.00
N CYS A 160 12.74 -21.41 31.03
CA CYS A 160 11.59 -20.62 31.40
C CYS A 160 11.81 -20.35 32.88
N GLY A 161 12.63 -19.35 33.18
CA GLY A 161 12.72 -18.80 34.52
C GLY A 161 11.28 -18.52 34.93
N LEU A 162 10.73 -19.37 35.79
CA LEU A 162 9.89 -18.84 36.83
C LEU A 162 10.81 -17.80 37.46
N GLU A 163 10.60 -16.51 37.15
CA GLU A 163 11.21 -15.46 37.94
C GLU A 163 10.98 -15.90 39.38
N GLU A 164 12.09 -16.10 40.13
CA GLU A 164 12.02 -16.66 41.48
C GLU A 164 10.96 -15.85 42.22
N PRO A 165 9.82 -16.45 42.59
CA PRO A 165 8.70 -15.67 43.05
C PRO A 165 9.16 -14.94 44.30
N ILE A 166 9.26 -13.61 44.20
CA ILE A 166 9.65 -12.78 45.33
C ILE A 166 8.45 -12.76 46.25
N VAL A 167 8.50 -13.57 47.31
CA VAL A 167 7.50 -13.50 48.34
C VAL A 167 8.00 -12.51 49.37
N THR A 168 7.29 -11.39 49.50
CA THR A 168 7.51 -10.43 50.58
C THR A 168 6.90 -11.01 51.84
N ALA A 169 7.73 -11.21 52.86
CA ALA A 169 7.24 -11.51 54.20
C ALA A 169 6.51 -10.29 54.78
N SER A 170 5.64 -10.51 55.76
CA SER A 170 4.83 -9.45 56.39
C SER A 170 5.64 -8.42 57.18
N ASP A 171 6.95 -8.61 57.33
CA ASP A 171 7.91 -7.62 57.85
C ASP A 171 8.56 -6.74 56.76
N GLY A 172 8.18 -6.93 55.49
CA GLY A 172 8.70 -6.20 54.34
C GLY A 172 10.02 -6.75 53.77
N SER A 173 10.53 -7.87 54.28
CA SER A 173 11.71 -8.52 53.71
C SER A 173 11.32 -9.39 52.50
N ALA A 174 12.02 -9.19 51.38
CA ALA A 174 11.90 -10.02 50.19
C ALA A 174 12.78 -11.27 50.36
N GLN A 175 12.18 -12.44 50.56
CA GLN A 175 12.89 -13.71 50.43
C GLN A 175 12.58 -14.28 49.05
N LEU A 176 13.61 -14.51 48.22
CA LEU A 176 13.40 -15.37 47.05
C LEU A 176 13.47 -16.85 47.43
N LEU A 177 12.33 -17.51 47.21
CA LEU A 177 12.14 -18.92 47.47
C LEU A 177 12.65 -19.69 46.25
N SER A 178 13.82 -20.31 46.37
CA SER A 178 14.31 -21.25 45.37
C SER A 178 13.49 -22.55 45.43
N LEU A 179 12.32 -22.56 44.79
CA LEU A 179 11.47 -23.74 44.73
C LEU A 179 12.05 -24.76 43.76
N GLN A 180 12.55 -25.88 44.29
CA GLN A 180 12.90 -27.01 43.43
C GLN A 180 11.62 -27.65 42.89
N LEU A 181 11.48 -27.70 41.56
CA LEU A 181 10.33 -28.27 40.87
C LEU A 181 10.36 -29.80 40.95
N THR A 182 9.98 -30.33 42.11
CA THR A 182 9.92 -31.77 42.42
C THR A 182 8.52 -32.35 42.20
N PHE A 183 8.41 -33.68 42.17
CA PHE A 183 7.13 -34.39 42.09
C PHE A 183 6.18 -33.99 43.21
N GLU A 184 6.66 -33.90 44.45
CA GLU A 184 5.83 -33.54 45.60
C GLU A 184 5.29 -32.11 45.53
N LEU A 185 6.10 -31.17 45.01
CA LEU A 185 5.63 -29.80 44.80
C LEU A 185 4.54 -29.77 43.72
N GLY A 186 4.71 -30.57 42.66
CA GLY A 186 3.67 -30.80 41.66
C GLY A 186 2.37 -31.28 42.29
N MET A 187 2.41 -32.31 43.13
CA MET A 187 1.23 -32.87 43.82
C MET A 187 0.44 -31.79 44.57
N VAL A 188 1.14 -30.92 45.31
CA VAL A 188 0.52 -29.81 46.06
C VAL A 188 -0.20 -28.82 45.14
N PHE A 189 0.44 -28.44 44.03
CA PHE A 189 -0.15 -27.52 43.05
C PHE A 189 -1.40 -28.15 42.39
N GLY A 190 -1.35 -29.45 42.08
CA GLY A 190 -2.48 -30.21 41.56
C GLY A 190 -3.66 -30.26 42.54
N TYR A 191 -3.39 -30.53 43.82
CA TYR A 191 -4.40 -30.49 44.88
C TYR A 191 -5.04 -29.11 45.04
N TYR A 192 -4.24 -28.04 44.99
CA TYR A 192 -4.74 -26.67 45.11
C TYR A 192 -5.65 -26.33 43.94
N LEU A 193 -5.23 -26.65 42.71
CA LEU A 193 -6.04 -26.41 41.52
C LEU A 193 -7.39 -27.16 41.62
N ALA A 194 -7.38 -28.41 42.06
CA ALA A 194 -8.59 -29.24 42.12
C ALA A 194 -9.58 -28.87 43.24
N ARG A 195 -9.09 -28.56 44.45
CA ARG A 195 -9.87 -28.51 45.70
C ARG A 195 -9.45 -27.44 46.72
N GLY A 196 -8.46 -26.60 46.39
CA GLY A 196 -8.02 -25.50 47.27
C GLY A 196 -8.80 -24.21 47.03
N THR A 197 -9.13 -23.45 48.06
CA THR A 197 -9.67 -22.09 47.95
C THR A 197 -8.90 -21.15 48.87
N LEU A 198 -8.89 -19.86 48.54
CA LEU A 198 -8.25 -18.85 49.37
C LEU A 198 -9.33 -18.09 50.15
N GLU A 199 -9.34 -18.26 51.47
CA GLU A 199 -10.36 -17.71 52.37
C GLU A 199 -9.69 -16.96 53.50
N HIS A 200 -9.97 -15.65 53.61
CA HIS A 200 -9.44 -14.78 54.67
C HIS A 200 -7.91 -14.88 54.89
N GLY A 201 -7.14 -14.95 53.79
CA GLY A 201 -5.67 -15.05 53.83
C GLY A 201 -5.13 -16.45 54.16
N LYS A 202 -5.99 -17.47 54.25
CA LYS A 202 -5.60 -18.87 54.44
C LYS A 202 -5.95 -19.69 53.20
N ILE A 203 -5.18 -20.74 52.96
CA ILE A 203 -5.52 -21.72 51.93
C ILE A 203 -6.32 -22.84 52.59
N VAL A 204 -7.55 -23.05 52.15
CA VAL A 204 -8.44 -24.10 52.65
C VAL A 204 -8.53 -25.19 51.60
N PHE A 205 -8.22 -26.43 51.98
CA PHE A 205 -8.41 -27.60 51.13
C PHE A 205 -9.62 -28.40 51.62
N ARG A 206 -10.52 -28.76 50.70
CA ARG A 206 -11.71 -29.58 51.00
C ARG A 206 -11.71 -30.85 50.14
N PHE A 207 -11.49 -31.99 50.77
CA PHE A 207 -11.48 -33.30 50.09
C PHE A 207 -12.71 -34.13 50.46
N ASP A 208 -12.98 -35.20 49.71
CA ASP A 208 -14.13 -36.07 49.99
C ASP A 208 -13.74 -37.26 50.92
N GLU A 209 -12.44 -37.56 51.06
CA GLU A 209 -11.91 -38.68 51.87
C GLU A 209 -10.83 -38.23 52.89
N GLU A 210 -10.87 -38.74 54.12
CA GLU A 210 -9.90 -38.39 55.19
C GLU A 210 -8.46 -38.83 54.88
N GLY A 211 -8.28 -39.92 54.12
CA GLY A 211 -6.95 -40.42 53.72
C GLY A 211 -6.18 -39.45 52.81
N LEU A 212 -6.89 -38.85 51.85
CA LEU A 212 -6.39 -37.80 50.97
C LEU A 212 -5.99 -36.55 51.74
N THR A 213 -6.79 -36.20 52.75
CA THR A 213 -6.56 -35.07 53.65
C THR A 213 -5.19 -35.21 54.35
N LYS A 214 -4.89 -36.38 54.94
CA LYS A 214 -3.59 -36.67 55.58
C LYS A 214 -2.41 -36.63 54.61
N LYS A 215 -2.62 -37.11 53.39
CA LYS A 215 -1.57 -37.16 52.35
C LYS A 215 -1.21 -35.77 51.85
N ALA A 216 -2.21 -34.92 51.63
CA ALA A 216 -2.02 -33.52 51.25
C ALA A 216 -1.33 -32.71 52.37
N GLU A 217 -1.73 -32.92 53.64
CA GLU A 217 -1.05 -32.35 54.81
C GLU A 217 0.45 -32.69 54.82
N GLY A 218 0.80 -33.97 54.62
CA GLY A 218 2.19 -34.43 54.61
C GLY A 218 3.05 -33.87 53.47
N PHE A 219 2.51 -33.71 52.25
CA PHE A 219 3.24 -33.07 51.15
C PHE A 219 3.43 -31.57 51.35
N LEU A 220 2.42 -30.88 51.90
CA LEU A 220 2.52 -29.46 52.23
C LEU A 220 3.57 -29.20 53.32
N GLU A 221 3.60 -30.03 54.37
CA GLU A 221 4.64 -29.99 55.40
C GLU A 221 6.03 -30.30 54.81
N LYS A 222 6.15 -31.30 53.93
CA LYS A 222 7.42 -31.68 53.31
C LYS A 222 7.97 -30.61 52.35
N CYS A 223 7.11 -29.99 51.53
CA CYS A 223 7.53 -29.01 50.52
C CYS A 223 7.74 -27.61 51.10
N PHE A 224 6.98 -27.21 52.12
CA PHE A 224 6.95 -25.83 52.59
C PHE A 224 7.15 -25.66 54.11
N GLY A 225 7.23 -26.75 54.89
CA GLY A 225 7.45 -26.67 56.35
C GLY A 225 6.31 -26.01 57.14
N VAL A 226 5.13 -25.87 56.53
CA VAL A 226 3.97 -25.15 57.09
C VAL A 226 3.12 -26.04 57.99
N LYS A 227 2.69 -25.54 59.15
CA LYS A 227 1.76 -26.26 60.04
C LYS A 227 0.33 -26.16 59.52
N THR A 228 -0.36 -27.29 59.44
CA THR A 228 -1.76 -27.40 59.03
C THR A 228 -2.69 -27.32 60.25
N ILE A 229 -3.84 -26.65 60.11
CA ILE A 229 -4.88 -26.57 61.13
C ILE A 229 -6.11 -27.31 60.59
N ARG A 230 -6.51 -28.40 61.25
CA ARG A 230 -7.71 -29.15 60.85
C ARG A 230 -8.97 -28.40 61.25
N GLU A 231 -9.88 -28.22 60.29
CA GLU A 231 -11.18 -27.57 60.49
C GLU A 231 -12.35 -28.57 60.39
N GLY A 232 -12.06 -29.86 60.21
CA GLY A 232 -13.02 -30.97 60.13
C GLY A 232 -12.34 -32.31 59.83
N SER A 233 -13.10 -33.37 59.58
CA SER A 233 -12.54 -34.69 59.20
C SER A 233 -11.97 -34.71 57.78
N ASN A 234 -12.47 -33.84 56.90
CA ASN A 234 -12.20 -33.84 55.46
C ASN A 234 -11.69 -32.47 54.93
N SER A 235 -11.37 -31.55 55.83
CA SER A 235 -10.88 -30.22 55.47
C SER A 235 -9.82 -29.73 56.43
N PHE A 236 -8.80 -29.08 55.88
CA PHE A 236 -7.76 -28.40 56.65
C PHE A 236 -7.41 -27.07 56.00
N ALA A 237 -6.92 -26.16 56.84
CA ALA A 237 -6.45 -24.86 56.44
C ALA A 237 -4.93 -24.73 56.67
N VAL A 238 -4.25 -24.10 55.73
CA VAL A 238 -2.85 -23.70 55.85
C VAL A 238 -2.80 -22.20 56.10
N SER A 239 -2.33 -21.81 57.28
CA SER A 239 -2.17 -20.41 57.65
C SER A 239 -0.76 -19.92 57.27
N SER A 240 -0.50 -19.85 55.96
CA SER A 240 0.75 -19.30 55.40
C SER A 240 0.40 -18.26 54.33
N GLU A 241 0.55 -16.99 54.69
CA GLU A 241 0.26 -15.85 53.81
C GLU A 241 1.19 -15.85 52.59
N SER A 242 2.45 -16.24 52.78
CA SER A 242 3.45 -16.40 51.72
C SER A 242 3.05 -17.45 50.67
N LEU A 243 2.56 -18.61 51.10
CA LEU A 243 2.11 -19.67 50.19
C LEU A 243 0.79 -19.29 49.51
N ALA A 244 -0.11 -18.62 50.24
CA ALA A 244 -1.38 -18.13 49.72
C ALA A 244 -1.16 -17.13 48.58
N ASN A 245 -0.26 -16.16 48.78
CA ASN A 245 0.10 -15.17 47.76
C ASN A 245 0.78 -15.81 46.54
N LEU A 246 1.67 -16.78 46.76
CA LEU A 246 2.31 -17.53 45.67
C LEU A 246 1.29 -18.27 44.79
N LEU A 247 0.42 -19.06 45.42
CA LEU A 247 -0.57 -19.85 44.68
C LEU A 247 -1.64 -18.98 44.03
N HIS A 248 -2.03 -17.87 44.67
CA HIS A 248 -2.91 -16.88 44.04
C HIS A 248 -2.26 -16.23 42.81
N SER A 249 -1.02 -15.76 42.94
CA SER A 249 -0.31 -15.09 41.84
C SER A 249 -0.01 -16.02 40.67
N LEU A 250 0.26 -17.30 40.94
CA LEU A 250 0.59 -18.26 39.90
C LEU A 250 -0.64 -18.96 39.33
N LEU A 251 -1.58 -19.39 40.16
CA LEU A 251 -2.67 -20.27 39.74
C LEU A 251 -4.06 -19.66 39.86
N GLY A 252 -4.26 -18.50 40.49
CA GLY A 252 -5.58 -17.89 40.74
C GLY A 252 -6.30 -18.42 41.99
N ASP A 253 -7.34 -17.72 42.46
CA ASP A 253 -8.03 -17.93 43.75
C ASP A 253 -9.37 -18.69 43.70
N SER A 254 -10.13 -18.59 42.60
CA SER A 254 -11.50 -19.10 42.46
C SER A 254 -11.61 -20.17 41.36
N GLU A 255 -12.68 -20.98 41.36
CA GLU A 255 -12.86 -22.02 40.33
C GLU A 255 -12.82 -21.47 38.90
N ASP A 256 -13.32 -20.24 38.69
CA ASP A 256 -13.34 -19.59 37.38
C ASP A 256 -12.03 -18.86 37.03
N SER A 257 -11.33 -18.33 38.04
CA SER A 257 -10.07 -17.58 37.87
C SER A 257 -8.82 -18.46 37.83
N LYS A 258 -8.94 -19.73 38.24
CA LYS A 258 -7.79 -20.64 38.28
C LYS A 258 -7.25 -20.94 36.89
N ARG A 259 -5.93 -20.80 36.68
CA ARG A 259 -5.25 -21.03 35.39
C ARG A 259 -3.88 -21.67 35.62
N VAL A 260 -3.37 -22.38 34.61
CA VAL A 260 -2.00 -22.92 34.64
C VAL A 260 -1.09 -22.01 33.78
N PRO A 261 -0.11 -21.31 34.37
CA PRO A 261 0.85 -20.50 33.64
C PRO A 261 1.64 -21.28 32.60
N ALA A 262 1.97 -20.62 31.49
CA ALA A 262 2.82 -21.20 30.45
C ALA A 262 4.22 -21.60 30.97
N SER A 263 4.74 -20.90 31.98
CA SER A 263 6.00 -21.21 32.66
C SER A 263 5.98 -22.54 33.44
N LEU A 264 4.82 -22.96 33.96
CA LEU A 264 4.68 -24.29 34.56
C LEU A 264 4.59 -25.38 33.49
N LEU A 265 4.13 -25.08 32.27
CA LEU A 265 4.08 -26.04 31.16
C LEU A 265 5.47 -26.45 30.64
N SER A 266 6.51 -25.73 31.05
CA SER A 266 7.94 -26.00 30.82
C SER A 266 8.67 -26.59 32.02
N ALA A 267 7.95 -26.91 33.11
CA ALA A 267 8.57 -27.50 34.30
C ALA A 267 9.15 -28.90 34.03
N PRO A 268 10.13 -29.36 34.83
CA PRO A 268 10.68 -30.71 34.74
C PRO A 268 9.59 -31.78 34.74
N LEU A 269 9.81 -32.85 33.97
CA LEU A 269 8.82 -33.92 33.75
C LEU A 269 8.31 -34.52 35.08
N ASP A 270 9.18 -34.62 36.09
CA ASP A 270 8.84 -35.13 37.41
C ASP A 270 7.85 -34.22 38.17
N PHE A 271 8.00 -32.90 38.06
CA PHE A 271 7.03 -31.95 38.61
C PHE A 271 5.66 -32.07 37.93
N LEU A 272 5.64 -32.15 36.59
CA LEU A 272 4.41 -32.28 35.81
C LEU A 272 3.65 -33.57 36.13
N ARG A 273 4.37 -34.67 36.32
CA ARG A 273 3.81 -35.95 36.78
C ARG A 273 3.14 -35.84 38.14
N GLY A 274 3.80 -35.15 39.08
CA GLY A 274 3.23 -34.86 40.39
C GLY A 274 1.97 -34.00 40.30
N PHE A 275 2.00 -32.96 39.47
CA PHE A 275 0.87 -32.05 39.26
C PHE A 275 -0.40 -32.76 38.78
N ILE A 276 -0.28 -33.60 37.74
CA ILE A 276 -1.42 -34.38 37.23
C ILE A 276 -1.92 -35.36 38.29
N SER A 277 -0.99 -36.09 38.91
CA SER A 277 -1.32 -37.11 39.91
C SER A 277 -2.10 -36.52 41.07
N GLY A 278 -1.67 -35.36 41.58
CA GLY A 278 -2.37 -34.64 42.64
C GLY A 278 -3.76 -34.19 42.21
N PHE A 279 -3.89 -33.55 41.04
CA PHE A 279 -5.17 -33.07 40.54
C PHE A 279 -6.21 -34.20 40.38
N MET A 280 -5.81 -35.32 39.79
CA MET A 280 -6.67 -36.48 39.55
C MET A 280 -7.09 -37.17 40.85
N GLU A 281 -6.15 -37.34 41.78
CA GLU A 281 -6.42 -37.97 43.08
C GLU A 281 -7.43 -37.13 43.88
N ALA A 282 -7.31 -35.79 43.88
CA ALA A 282 -8.25 -34.89 44.54
C ALA A 282 -9.65 -34.82 43.90
N LYS A 283 -9.81 -35.29 42.66
CA LYS A 283 -11.12 -35.42 41.99
C LYS A 283 -11.74 -36.81 42.16
N GLY A 284 -11.08 -37.73 42.88
CA GLY A 284 -11.63 -39.06 43.21
C GLY A 284 -11.32 -40.16 42.20
N CYS A 285 -10.35 -39.96 41.30
CA CYS A 285 -9.92 -40.97 40.34
C CYS A 285 -8.93 -41.95 41.00
N ARG A 286 -9.24 -43.26 40.99
CA ARG A 286 -8.49 -44.29 41.76
C ARG A 286 -7.38 -45.02 41.00
N GLU A 287 -7.20 -44.80 39.71
CA GLU A 287 -6.07 -45.34 38.92
C GLU A 287 -5.38 -44.21 38.14
N ILE A 288 -4.05 -44.16 38.24
CA ILE A 288 -3.21 -43.11 37.66
C ILE A 288 -2.45 -43.72 36.47
N PRO A 289 -2.78 -43.41 35.21
CA PRO A 289 -2.01 -43.85 34.06
C PRO A 289 -1.02 -42.73 33.70
N CYS A 290 0.14 -42.70 34.33
CA CYS A 290 1.18 -41.72 33.98
C CYS A 290 2.55 -42.40 33.90
N ASN A 291 2.78 -43.15 32.82
CA ASN A 291 4.03 -43.88 32.61
C ASN A 291 4.86 -43.35 31.42
N SER A 292 4.39 -42.35 30.65
CA SER A 292 5.08 -41.92 29.42
C SER A 292 5.15 -40.40 29.20
N THR A 293 6.04 -39.98 28.30
CA THR A 293 6.26 -38.60 27.86
C THR A 293 5.02 -37.97 27.20
N ASN A 294 4.05 -38.77 26.77
CA ASN A 294 2.77 -38.31 26.19
C ASN A 294 1.87 -37.61 27.22
N ASP A 295 2.02 -37.93 28.50
CA ASP A 295 1.16 -37.41 29.56
C ASP A 295 1.44 -35.92 29.86
N ALA A 296 2.68 -35.47 29.61
CA ALA A 296 3.06 -34.05 29.67
C ALA A 296 2.44 -33.21 28.53
N TYR A 297 2.06 -33.85 27.42
CA TYR A 297 1.38 -33.19 26.30
C TYR A 297 -0.14 -33.06 26.56
N ILE A 298 -0.73 -33.99 27.31
CA ILE A 298 -2.09 -33.86 27.84
C ILE A 298 -2.22 -32.61 28.71
N LEU A 299 -1.20 -32.23 29.50
CA LEU A 299 -1.17 -30.94 30.20
C LEU A 299 -1.13 -29.72 29.26
N LYS A 300 -0.42 -29.79 28.13
CA LYS A 300 -0.43 -28.72 27.11
C LYS A 300 -1.82 -28.52 26.49
N LEU A 301 -2.64 -29.59 26.42
CA LEU A 301 -4.01 -29.56 25.89
C LEU A 301 -5.05 -29.20 26.96
N MET A 302 -4.90 -29.71 28.18
CA MET A 302 -5.78 -29.41 29.33
C MET A 302 -5.58 -27.98 29.83
N GLY A 303 -4.35 -27.46 29.79
CA GLY A 303 -4.03 -26.06 30.12
C GLY A 303 -4.65 -25.03 29.18
N ALA A 304 -5.12 -25.44 27.99
CA ALA A 304 -5.76 -24.55 27.01
C ALA A 304 -7.26 -24.30 27.27
N ARG A 305 -7.92 -25.06 28.16
CA ARG A 305 -9.32 -24.82 28.57
C ARG A 305 -9.55 -25.23 30.02
N VAL A 306 -9.25 -24.34 30.96
CA VAL A 306 -9.87 -24.43 32.30
C VAL A 306 -11.31 -23.94 32.17
N GLY A 307 -12.29 -24.83 32.30
CA GLY A 307 -13.73 -24.51 32.28
C GLY A 307 -14.68 -25.52 31.62
N LEU A 308 -14.23 -26.68 31.13
CA LEU A 308 -15.15 -27.73 30.63
C LEU A 308 -15.10 -28.99 31.51
N PRO A 309 -16.26 -29.62 31.83
CA PRO A 309 -16.30 -30.86 32.60
C PRO A 309 -15.69 -32.02 31.79
N LEU A 310 -14.73 -32.71 32.39
CA LEU A 310 -14.13 -33.95 31.85
C LEU A 310 -15.14 -35.09 31.95
N SER A 311 -15.42 -35.77 30.83
CA SER A 311 -16.19 -37.02 30.82
C SER A 311 -15.22 -38.18 30.59
N ILE A 312 -14.99 -39.01 31.62
CA ILE A 312 -14.16 -40.22 31.55
C ILE A 312 -15.10 -41.42 31.48
N ASN A 313 -15.05 -42.20 30.39
CA ASN A 313 -15.90 -43.39 30.22
C ASN A 313 -15.09 -44.67 30.40
N LYS A 314 -15.68 -45.65 31.09
CA LYS A 314 -15.10 -46.97 31.35
C LYS A 314 -15.52 -47.95 30.24
N VAL A 315 -14.57 -48.60 29.56
CA VAL A 315 -14.86 -49.68 28.61
C VAL A 315 -13.97 -50.88 28.92
N ALA A 316 -14.58 -52.04 29.14
CA ALA A 316 -13.92 -53.35 29.26
C ALA A 316 -12.76 -53.44 30.28
N ASN A 317 -13.00 -53.00 31.52
CA ASN A 317 -12.07 -53.14 32.66
C ASN A 317 -10.70 -52.45 32.52
N GLU A 318 -10.55 -51.54 31.57
CA GLU A 318 -9.48 -50.52 31.55
C GLU A 318 -10.13 -49.13 31.45
N TYR A 319 -9.55 -48.13 32.11
CA TYR A 319 -9.89 -46.74 31.82
C TYR A 319 -9.13 -46.32 30.57
N VAL A 320 -9.81 -46.37 29.43
CA VAL A 320 -9.25 -45.94 28.15
C VAL A 320 -9.47 -44.43 27.98
N ILE A 321 -8.38 -43.65 28.05
CA ILE A 321 -8.32 -42.35 27.36
C ILE A 321 -7.95 -42.68 25.90
N SER A 322 -8.96 -42.85 25.05
CA SER A 322 -8.71 -43.22 23.65
C SER A 322 -8.23 -42.02 22.85
N ILE A 323 -6.98 -42.09 22.37
CA ILE A 323 -6.70 -41.82 20.96
C ILE A 323 -6.07 -43.10 20.41
N GLY A 324 -6.89 -43.93 19.76
CA GLY A 324 -6.45 -45.18 19.13
C GLY A 324 -5.64 -44.96 17.86
N ASP A 325 -4.50 -45.66 17.78
CA ASP A 325 -3.90 -46.39 16.65
C ASP A 325 -2.39 -46.15 16.52
N GLY A 326 -1.59 -46.84 17.33
CA GLY A 326 -0.28 -47.40 16.96
C GLY A 326 0.87 -46.48 16.53
N ARG A 327 0.76 -45.15 16.58
CA ARG A 327 1.87 -44.22 16.30
C ARG A 327 2.00 -43.19 17.41
N GLU A 328 3.09 -43.31 18.17
CA GLU A 328 3.44 -42.38 19.25
C GLU A 328 4.00 -41.06 18.69
N SER A 329 3.81 -39.95 19.42
CA SER A 329 4.55 -38.71 19.16
C SER A 329 5.99 -38.85 19.64
N ILE A 330 6.95 -38.52 18.78
CA ILE A 330 8.39 -38.77 19.01
C ILE A 330 9.11 -37.43 19.12
N SER A 331 10.05 -37.29 20.04
CA SER A 331 10.93 -36.12 20.12
C SER A 331 12.21 -36.36 19.32
N SER A 332 12.57 -35.46 18.40
CA SER A 332 13.81 -35.56 17.64
C SER A 332 14.30 -34.17 17.19
N GLN A 333 15.62 -33.95 17.22
CA GLN A 333 16.29 -32.72 16.74
C GLN A 333 15.71 -31.39 17.25
N GLY A 334 15.24 -31.33 18.50
CA GLY A 334 14.65 -30.11 19.06
C GLY A 334 13.19 -29.86 18.66
N TYR A 335 12.52 -30.85 18.06
CA TYR A 335 11.10 -30.81 17.70
C TYR A 335 10.35 -32.00 18.32
N GLN A 336 9.06 -31.79 18.60
CA GLN A 336 8.07 -32.82 18.89
C GLN A 336 7.33 -33.15 17.58
N LEU A 337 7.31 -34.43 17.21
CA LEU A 337 6.76 -34.93 15.95
C LEU A 337 5.34 -35.46 16.17
N HIS A 338 4.36 -34.88 15.48
CA HIS A 338 2.94 -35.25 15.60
C HIS A 338 2.41 -35.86 14.31
N PRO A 339 1.88 -37.10 14.32
CA PRO A 339 1.39 -37.72 13.10
C PRO A 339 0.14 -36.99 12.57
N ILE A 340 0.08 -36.83 11.26
CA ILE A 340 -1.05 -36.26 10.53
C ILE A 340 -2.08 -37.37 10.33
N ASP A 341 -3.25 -37.21 10.94
CA ASP A 341 -4.35 -38.18 10.89
C ASP A 341 -5.18 -38.04 9.61
N SER A 342 -5.42 -36.81 9.16
CA SER A 342 -6.15 -36.58 7.90
C SER A 342 -5.90 -35.19 7.34
N VAL A 343 -6.03 -35.07 6.02
CA VAL A 343 -6.01 -33.80 5.30
C VAL A 343 -7.28 -33.73 4.46
N SER A 344 -8.08 -32.70 4.68
CA SER A 344 -9.32 -32.44 3.91
C SER A 344 -9.24 -31.07 3.25
N VAL A 345 -9.96 -30.88 2.15
CA VAL A 345 -9.90 -29.66 1.33
C VAL A 345 -11.29 -29.07 1.18
N GLU A 346 -11.39 -27.75 1.30
CA GLU A 346 -12.61 -26.98 1.07
C GLU A 346 -12.28 -25.76 0.19
N CYS A 347 -12.99 -25.59 -0.92
CA CYS A 347 -12.82 -24.40 -1.75
C CYS A 347 -13.64 -23.24 -1.19
N VAL A 348 -12.99 -22.09 -1.00
CA VAL A 348 -13.62 -20.89 -0.46
C VAL A 348 -13.47 -19.71 -1.41
N LYS A 349 -14.38 -18.74 -1.29
CA LYS A 349 -14.34 -17.47 -2.03
C LYS A 349 -14.41 -16.33 -1.04
N ASP A 350 -13.52 -15.34 -1.21
CA ASP A 350 -13.41 -14.16 -0.37
C ASP A 350 -13.27 -14.48 1.14
N TYR A 351 -12.55 -15.56 1.45
CA TYR A 351 -12.30 -16.00 2.83
C TYR A 351 -11.21 -15.16 3.48
N LEU A 352 -11.44 -14.72 4.71
CA LEU A 352 -10.52 -13.84 5.39
C LEU A 352 -9.36 -14.64 5.97
N VAL A 353 -8.13 -14.28 5.59
CA VAL A 353 -6.90 -14.95 6.04
C VAL A 353 -5.92 -13.96 6.64
N MET A 354 -5.13 -14.40 7.62
CA MET A 354 -4.29 -13.55 8.47
C MET A 354 -2.83 -14.00 8.51
N ASN A 355 -1.90 -13.08 8.76
CA ASN A 355 -0.48 -13.38 8.98
C ASN A 355 0.16 -12.37 9.95
N LEU A 356 1.09 -12.81 10.80
CA LEU A 356 1.82 -11.96 11.76
C LEU A 356 3.25 -11.68 11.29
N GLU A 357 3.79 -10.56 11.76
CA GLU A 357 5.20 -10.19 11.61
C GLU A 357 5.83 -10.11 12.99
N VAL A 358 7.02 -10.67 13.18
CA VAL A 358 7.65 -10.86 14.50
C VAL A 358 9.08 -10.34 14.50
N LYS A 359 9.49 -9.79 15.64
CA LYS A 359 10.80 -9.17 15.89
C LYS A 359 11.95 -10.16 15.69
N ASP A 360 13.11 -9.61 15.34
CA ASP A 360 14.34 -10.36 14.98
C ASP A 360 14.16 -11.30 13.79
N ASP A 361 13.17 -11.00 12.94
CA ASP A 361 12.93 -11.68 11.68
C ASP A 361 12.65 -13.18 11.80
N GLU A 362 12.17 -13.60 12.97
CA GLU A 362 11.77 -14.97 13.24
C GLU A 362 10.34 -15.25 12.80
N THR A 363 10.08 -16.52 12.54
CA THR A 363 8.73 -16.99 12.25
C THR A 363 8.06 -17.43 13.53
N TYR A 364 6.75 -17.21 13.64
CA TYR A 364 5.95 -17.62 14.79
C TYR A 364 5.27 -18.96 14.58
N ASN A 365 5.04 -19.64 15.69
CA ASN A 365 4.47 -20.96 15.78
C ASN A 365 2.94 -20.85 15.93
N VAL A 366 2.24 -21.43 14.97
CA VAL A 366 0.80 -21.70 15.02
C VAL A 366 0.63 -23.19 14.97
N ALA A 367 0.50 -23.87 16.10
CA ALA A 367 0.42 -25.35 16.14
C ALA A 367 1.57 -26.12 15.41
N GLY A 368 2.76 -25.52 15.27
CA GLY A 368 3.99 -26.09 14.70
C GLY A 368 4.60 -25.32 13.52
N LEU A 369 4.02 -24.20 13.09
CA LEU A 369 4.29 -23.61 11.77
C LEU A 369 5.49 -22.64 11.67
N VAL A 370 6.03 -22.48 10.46
CA VAL A 370 7.12 -21.54 10.08
C VAL A 370 6.74 -20.79 8.81
N VAL A 371 6.94 -19.47 8.78
CA VAL A 371 6.48 -18.55 7.73
C VAL A 371 7.66 -17.75 7.16
N HIS A 372 7.99 -17.89 5.86
CA HIS A 372 9.08 -17.14 5.20
C HIS A 372 8.61 -16.38 3.95
N ASN A 373 9.02 -15.11 3.79
CA ASN A 373 8.65 -14.23 2.66
C ASN A 373 9.92 -13.56 2.09
N CYS A 374 10.22 -13.76 0.80
CA CYS A 374 11.42 -13.23 0.15
C CYS A 374 11.27 -11.78 -0.36
N VAL A 375 10.06 -11.32 -0.69
CA VAL A 375 9.78 -9.94 -1.14
C VAL A 375 10.10 -8.95 -0.03
N LYS A 376 9.66 -9.23 1.20
CA LYS A 376 9.95 -8.39 2.38
C LYS A 376 11.42 -8.38 2.78
N LYS A 377 12.23 -9.33 2.29
CA LYS A 377 13.66 -9.44 2.62
C LYS A 377 14.56 -8.67 1.66
N CYS A 378 14.04 -8.17 0.54
CA CYS A 378 14.80 -7.30 -0.33
C CYS A 378 14.99 -5.93 0.37
N PRO A 379 16.23 -5.53 0.75
CA PRO A 379 16.45 -4.24 1.44
C PRO A 379 16.02 -3.06 0.57
N PHE A 380 16.22 -3.18 -0.75
CA PHE A 380 15.88 -2.15 -1.72
C PHE A 380 14.43 -2.23 -2.25
N LYS A 381 13.60 -3.16 -1.72
CA LYS A 381 12.19 -3.37 -2.13
C LYS A 381 11.99 -3.50 -3.66
N ALA A 382 12.98 -4.08 -4.34
CA ALA A 382 13.05 -4.16 -5.80
C ALA A 382 12.24 -5.30 -6.42
N ILE A 383 11.62 -6.17 -5.62
CA ILE A 383 10.91 -7.35 -6.10
C ILE A 383 9.43 -7.20 -5.79
N THR A 384 8.59 -7.31 -6.80
CA THR A 384 7.14 -7.33 -6.66
C THR A 384 6.60 -8.64 -7.23
N ILE A 385 5.73 -9.33 -6.47
CA ILE A 385 5.08 -10.57 -6.92
C ILE A 385 3.59 -10.42 -6.72
N VAL A 386 2.85 -10.49 -7.82
CA VAL A 386 1.38 -10.42 -7.83
C VAL A 386 0.77 -11.68 -8.42
N ASN A 387 -0.37 -12.08 -7.89
CA ASN A 387 -1.17 -13.16 -8.43
C ASN A 387 -2.23 -12.55 -9.35
N LEU A 388 -2.29 -12.99 -10.61
CA LEU A 388 -3.31 -12.60 -11.57
C LEU A 388 -4.30 -13.74 -11.82
N SER A 389 -5.47 -13.40 -12.34
CA SER A 389 -6.44 -14.41 -12.81
C SER A 389 -5.89 -15.15 -14.04
N GLU A 390 -6.28 -16.42 -14.22
CA GLU A 390 -5.86 -17.23 -15.37
C GLU A 390 -6.33 -16.67 -16.71
N GLU A 391 -7.46 -15.98 -16.73
CA GLU A 391 -8.01 -15.32 -17.91
C GLU A 391 -7.07 -14.21 -18.42
N LEU A 392 -6.54 -13.38 -17.52
CA LEU A 392 -5.62 -12.31 -17.89
C LEU A 392 -4.31 -12.83 -18.48
N GLY A 393 -3.85 -14.02 -18.07
CA GLY A 393 -2.67 -14.64 -18.65
C GLY A 393 -2.75 -14.85 -20.17
N LYS A 394 -3.96 -15.04 -20.71
CA LYS A 394 -4.21 -15.26 -22.14
C LYS A 394 -4.22 -13.96 -22.96
N ASP A 395 -4.44 -12.83 -22.31
CA ASP A 395 -4.55 -11.50 -22.93
C ASP A 395 -3.21 -10.74 -22.99
N LEU A 396 -2.10 -11.41 -22.64
CA LEU A 396 -0.77 -10.81 -22.62
C LEU A 396 -0.38 -10.32 -24.03
N THR A 397 -0.19 -9.01 -24.15
CA THR A 397 0.10 -8.37 -25.44
C THR A 397 1.58 -8.10 -25.62
N HIS A 398 2.24 -7.55 -24.60
CA HIS A 398 3.66 -7.21 -24.69
C HIS A 398 4.36 -7.33 -23.33
N GLN A 399 5.64 -7.71 -23.36
CA GLN A 399 6.53 -7.77 -22.21
C GLN A 399 7.95 -7.39 -22.64
N TYR A 400 8.61 -6.47 -21.92
CA TYR A 400 9.94 -5.97 -22.33
C TYR A 400 11.08 -6.98 -22.14
N GLY A 401 10.95 -7.88 -21.17
CA GLY A 401 11.98 -8.83 -20.76
C GLY A 401 11.50 -9.75 -19.62
N VAL A 402 12.31 -10.70 -19.22
CA VAL A 402 11.98 -11.60 -18.09
C VAL A 402 11.81 -10.77 -16.82
N ASN A 403 10.78 -11.07 -16.02
CA ASN A 403 10.44 -10.34 -14.80
C ASN A 403 10.37 -8.81 -14.97
N SER A 404 9.79 -8.34 -16.07
CA SER A 404 9.62 -6.92 -16.36
C SER A 404 8.14 -6.58 -16.58
N PHE A 405 7.87 -5.29 -16.78
CA PHE A 405 6.54 -4.78 -17.05
C PHE A 405 5.79 -5.57 -18.14
N ARG A 406 4.51 -5.89 -17.87
CA ARG A 406 3.59 -6.57 -18.81
C ARG A 406 2.39 -5.70 -19.17
N LEU A 407 2.06 -5.66 -20.45
CA LEU A 407 0.84 -5.02 -20.96
C LEU A 407 -0.17 -6.08 -21.41
N TYR A 408 -1.38 -5.99 -20.88
CA TYR A 408 -2.51 -6.85 -21.21
C TYR A 408 -3.58 -6.07 -21.95
N ARG A 409 -4.09 -6.66 -23.05
CA ARG A 409 -5.03 -6.04 -23.99
C ARG A 409 -4.48 -4.77 -24.64
N LEU A 410 -5.20 -4.24 -25.63
CA LEU A 410 -4.89 -2.98 -26.31
C LEU A 410 -6.15 -2.16 -26.53
N PRO A 411 -6.05 -0.82 -26.57
CA PRO A 411 -7.15 0.02 -27.04
C PRO A 411 -7.29 -0.11 -28.56
N TYR A 412 -8.47 0.23 -29.09
CA TYR A 412 -8.71 0.27 -30.53
C TYR A 412 -8.99 1.69 -31.02
N LEU A 413 -8.83 1.90 -32.32
CA LEU A 413 -9.06 3.18 -33.00
C LEU A 413 -10.32 3.12 -33.86
N GLU A 414 -10.99 4.26 -33.99
CA GLU A 414 -12.17 4.43 -34.85
C GLU A 414 -12.01 5.65 -35.74
N GLN A 415 -12.36 5.51 -37.02
CA GLN A 415 -12.38 6.63 -37.96
C GLN A 415 -13.42 7.67 -37.50
N GLY A 416 -13.09 8.96 -37.60
CA GLY A 416 -14.03 10.03 -37.26
C GLY A 416 -14.15 10.32 -35.77
N LYS A 417 -13.37 9.64 -34.91
CA LYS A 417 -13.47 9.73 -33.45
C LYS A 417 -12.12 9.98 -32.80
N VAL A 418 -12.16 10.68 -31.67
CA VAL A 418 -11.03 10.80 -30.75
C VAL A 418 -11.17 9.74 -29.66
N VAL A 419 -10.18 8.86 -29.57
CA VAL A 419 -10.07 7.86 -28.50
C VAL A 419 -9.10 8.39 -27.44
N GLY A 420 -9.61 8.58 -26.23
CA GLY A 420 -8.85 8.99 -25.06
C GLY A 420 -8.32 7.79 -24.26
N ILE A 421 -7.16 7.95 -23.65
CA ILE A 421 -6.56 6.99 -22.71
C ILE A 421 -6.33 7.69 -21.38
N ILE A 422 -6.74 7.02 -20.29
CA ILE A 422 -6.54 7.48 -18.92
C ILE A 422 -5.95 6.36 -18.07
N GLY A 423 -5.07 6.69 -17.12
CA GLY A 423 -4.48 5.73 -16.18
C GLY A 423 -3.31 6.33 -15.41
N LYS A 424 -2.82 5.62 -14.39
CA LYS A 424 -1.65 6.05 -13.61
C LYS A 424 -0.37 6.09 -14.45
N ASN A 425 0.66 6.74 -13.94
CA ASN A 425 1.99 6.64 -14.54
C ASN A 425 2.56 5.21 -14.39
N GLY A 426 3.39 4.79 -15.35
CA GLY A 426 4.00 3.45 -15.34
C GLY A 426 3.05 2.27 -15.64
N ILE A 427 1.81 2.53 -16.08
CA ILE A 427 0.82 1.48 -16.37
C ILE A 427 0.79 1.03 -17.84
N GLY A 428 1.71 1.52 -18.68
CA GLY A 428 1.83 1.08 -20.07
C GLY A 428 1.02 1.87 -21.11
N LYS A 429 0.52 3.07 -20.77
CA LYS A 429 -0.14 3.98 -21.74
C LYS A 429 0.75 4.24 -22.96
N THR A 430 1.96 4.79 -22.73
CA THR A 430 2.94 5.06 -23.78
C THR A 430 3.34 3.81 -24.56
N THR A 431 3.46 2.66 -23.90
CA THR A 431 3.71 1.36 -24.57
C THR A 431 2.59 1.03 -25.57
N ALA A 432 1.32 1.17 -25.18
CA ALA A 432 0.18 0.96 -26.07
C ALA A 432 0.18 1.95 -27.25
N LEU A 433 0.48 3.23 -27.00
CA LEU A 433 0.61 4.24 -28.06
C LEU A 433 1.74 3.88 -29.05
N GLN A 434 2.90 3.43 -28.56
CA GLN A 434 4.03 3.04 -29.41
C GLN A 434 3.73 1.79 -30.25
N ILE A 435 2.99 0.83 -29.70
CA ILE A 435 2.48 -0.33 -30.43
C ILE A 435 1.55 0.12 -31.57
N LEU A 436 0.55 0.94 -31.26
CA LEU A 436 -0.40 1.43 -32.26
C LEU A 436 0.25 2.39 -33.27
N ALA A 437 1.37 3.03 -32.91
CA ALA A 437 2.20 3.82 -33.79
C ALA A 437 3.14 2.97 -34.69
N GLY A 438 3.15 1.63 -34.55
CA GLY A 438 4.03 0.74 -35.29
C GLY A 438 5.52 0.85 -34.91
N ARG A 439 5.84 1.47 -33.77
CA ARG A 439 7.22 1.64 -33.27
C ARG A 439 7.69 0.44 -32.46
N ILE A 440 6.75 -0.28 -31.84
CA ILE A 440 6.99 -1.53 -31.11
C ILE A 440 6.08 -2.59 -31.69
N VAL A 441 6.63 -3.76 -32.01
CA VAL A 441 5.81 -4.92 -32.37
C VAL A 441 5.49 -5.72 -31.09
N PRO A 442 4.22 -5.99 -30.78
CA PRO A 442 3.85 -6.80 -29.63
C PRO A 442 4.44 -8.21 -29.75
N ASN A 443 5.04 -8.69 -28.67
CA ASN A 443 5.70 -9.99 -28.65
C ASN A 443 4.84 -11.09 -28.03
N LEU A 444 3.64 -10.76 -27.53
CA LEU A 444 2.68 -11.73 -26.97
C LEU A 444 3.28 -12.56 -25.82
N GLY A 445 4.25 -12.00 -25.09
CA GLY A 445 5.00 -12.70 -24.04
C GLY A 445 6.13 -13.61 -24.53
N LYS A 446 6.35 -13.73 -25.85
CA LYS A 446 7.48 -14.46 -26.43
C LYS A 446 8.70 -13.54 -26.44
N LEU A 447 9.64 -13.79 -25.54
CA LEU A 447 10.89 -13.01 -25.45
C LEU A 447 11.92 -13.46 -26.49
N ASP A 448 11.82 -14.70 -26.96
CA ASP A 448 12.70 -15.28 -27.97
C ASP A 448 12.00 -15.33 -29.34
N GLY A 449 12.71 -14.89 -30.38
CA GLY A 449 12.25 -14.87 -31.76
C GLY A 449 11.51 -13.58 -32.15
N GLU A 450 11.45 -13.31 -33.46
CA GLU A 450 10.69 -12.18 -33.99
C GLU A 450 9.23 -12.57 -34.22
N VAL A 451 8.30 -11.76 -33.71
CA VAL A 451 6.86 -11.92 -33.97
C VAL A 451 6.46 -10.90 -35.03
N SER A 452 5.76 -11.34 -36.07
CA SER A 452 5.25 -10.43 -37.10
C SER A 452 3.94 -9.76 -36.68
N LEU A 453 3.67 -8.53 -37.14
CA LEU A 453 2.39 -7.86 -36.88
C LEU A 453 1.18 -8.65 -37.39
N HIS A 454 1.34 -9.46 -38.44
CA HIS A 454 0.29 -10.37 -38.92
C HIS A 454 -0.06 -11.47 -37.92
N GLU A 455 0.93 -12.01 -37.20
CA GLU A 455 0.68 -12.97 -36.13
C GLU A 455 -0.01 -12.30 -34.94
N VAL A 456 0.41 -11.10 -34.57
CA VAL A 456 -0.26 -10.32 -33.53
C VAL A 456 -1.73 -10.08 -33.89
N ALA A 457 -2.02 -9.65 -35.12
CA ALA A 457 -3.39 -9.43 -35.57
C ALA A 457 -4.28 -10.68 -35.47
N LYS A 458 -3.72 -11.88 -35.62
CA LYS A 458 -4.47 -13.14 -35.46
C LYS A 458 -4.90 -13.40 -34.02
N VAL A 459 -4.14 -12.93 -33.01
CA VAL A 459 -4.54 -13.06 -31.59
C VAL A 459 -5.79 -12.23 -31.31
N PHE A 460 -5.90 -11.07 -31.95
CA PHE A 460 -7.04 -10.16 -31.81
C PHE A 460 -8.23 -10.52 -32.73
N ARG A 461 -8.35 -11.77 -33.19
CA ARG A 461 -9.33 -12.18 -34.21
C ARG A 461 -10.76 -11.82 -33.81
N GLY A 462 -11.50 -11.18 -34.73
CA GLY A 462 -12.89 -10.77 -34.51
C GLY A 462 -13.04 -9.43 -33.78
N SER A 463 -11.95 -8.71 -33.51
CA SER A 463 -11.97 -7.37 -32.89
C SER A 463 -11.63 -6.27 -33.89
N LEU A 464 -11.95 -5.01 -33.55
CA LEU A 464 -11.54 -3.83 -34.33
C LEU A 464 -10.00 -3.66 -34.37
N ILE A 465 -9.29 -4.19 -33.37
CA ILE A 465 -7.82 -4.13 -33.29
C ILE A 465 -7.19 -4.96 -34.39
N GLN A 466 -7.78 -6.12 -34.72
CA GLN A 466 -7.28 -6.97 -35.81
C GLN A 466 -7.25 -6.20 -37.13
N ASP A 467 -8.33 -5.50 -37.49
CA ASP A 467 -8.41 -4.74 -38.73
C ASP A 467 -7.35 -3.64 -38.77
N TYR A 468 -7.20 -2.88 -37.68
CA TYR A 468 -6.18 -1.85 -37.57
C TYR A 468 -4.75 -2.41 -37.69
N LEU A 469 -4.40 -3.45 -36.93
CA LEU A 469 -3.07 -4.07 -36.96
C LEU A 469 -2.77 -4.71 -38.32
N THR A 470 -3.77 -5.25 -39.00
CA THR A 470 -3.61 -5.80 -40.37
C THR A 470 -3.33 -4.68 -41.37
N LYS A 471 -4.05 -3.57 -41.30
CA LYS A 471 -3.79 -2.39 -42.14
C LYS A 471 -2.41 -1.80 -41.86
N LEU A 472 -2.00 -1.77 -40.59
CA LEU A 472 -0.68 -1.31 -40.17
C LEU A 472 0.43 -2.21 -40.73
N ALA A 473 0.28 -3.54 -40.63
CA ALA A 473 1.21 -4.53 -41.17
C ALA A 473 1.36 -4.40 -42.71
N ASN A 474 0.28 -4.09 -43.41
CA ASN A 474 0.27 -3.89 -44.86
C ASN A 474 0.78 -2.50 -45.30
N GLY A 475 1.12 -1.60 -44.37
CA GLY A 475 1.54 -0.22 -44.70
C GLY A 475 0.40 0.69 -45.18
N ASN A 476 -0.86 0.31 -44.97
CA ASN A 476 -2.04 1.07 -45.39
C ASN A 476 -2.44 2.18 -44.40
N VAL A 477 -1.70 2.31 -43.30
CA VAL A 477 -1.91 3.34 -42.27
C VAL A 477 -0.74 4.32 -42.28
N LYS A 478 -1.02 5.60 -42.56
CA LYS A 478 -0.06 6.69 -42.48
C LYS A 478 -0.15 7.33 -41.10
N ILE A 479 0.91 7.18 -40.30
CA ILE A 479 0.92 7.60 -38.89
C ILE A 479 1.67 8.93 -38.71
N SER A 480 1.07 9.81 -37.91
CA SER A 480 1.72 10.95 -37.28
C SER A 480 1.72 10.76 -35.77
N TYR A 481 2.89 10.92 -35.14
CA TYR A 481 3.08 10.65 -33.71
C TYR A 481 3.76 11.83 -33.03
N LYS A 482 3.08 12.41 -32.03
CA LYS A 482 3.66 13.39 -31.10
C LYS A 482 4.20 12.63 -29.87
N PRO A 483 5.52 12.65 -29.62
CA PRO A 483 6.12 12.00 -28.44
C PRO A 483 5.82 12.75 -27.14
N GLN A 484 5.88 12.04 -26.01
CA GLN A 484 5.76 12.61 -24.67
C GLN A 484 6.83 13.69 -24.41
N TYR A 485 8.11 13.33 -24.57
CA TYR A 485 9.25 14.22 -24.30
C TYR A 485 9.53 15.20 -25.44
N ILE A 486 9.14 16.46 -25.24
CA ILE A 486 9.37 17.53 -26.22
C ILE A 486 10.80 18.08 -26.19
N ASP A 487 11.52 17.95 -25.07
CA ASP A 487 12.89 18.52 -24.91
C ASP A 487 13.92 17.90 -25.85
N MET A 488 13.57 16.78 -26.49
CA MET A 488 14.38 16.12 -27.51
C MET A 488 14.20 16.75 -28.89
N ILE A 489 13.09 17.46 -29.14
CA ILE A 489 12.77 18.05 -30.45
C ILE A 489 13.85 19.05 -30.89
N PRO A 490 14.31 20.02 -30.06
CA PRO A 490 15.34 20.97 -30.49
C PRO A 490 16.71 20.34 -30.71
N LYS A 491 16.93 19.11 -30.21
CA LYS A 491 18.17 18.35 -30.44
C LYS A 491 18.20 17.72 -31.82
N VAL A 492 17.04 17.32 -32.35
CA VAL A 492 16.92 16.60 -33.63
C VAL A 492 16.40 17.47 -34.78
N VAL A 493 15.66 18.55 -34.48
CA VAL A 493 15.15 19.50 -35.47
C VAL A 493 15.83 20.85 -35.30
N LYS A 494 16.29 21.45 -36.41
CA LYS A 494 16.91 22.77 -36.48
C LYS A 494 16.18 23.68 -37.47
N GLY A 495 16.21 24.98 -37.21
CA GLY A 495 15.68 26.02 -38.08
C GLY A 495 14.45 26.74 -37.51
N LYS A 496 13.87 27.61 -38.34
CA LYS A 496 12.72 28.44 -37.99
C LYS A 496 11.41 27.65 -38.00
N VAL A 497 10.52 28.01 -37.08
CA VAL A 497 9.19 27.39 -36.93
C VAL A 497 8.38 27.39 -38.24
N GLY A 498 8.31 28.52 -38.95
CA GLY A 498 7.54 28.63 -40.19
C GLY A 498 8.11 27.76 -41.32
N THR A 499 9.44 27.67 -41.43
CA THR A 499 10.11 26.78 -42.40
C THR A 499 9.86 25.30 -42.08
N ILE A 500 9.74 24.95 -40.80
CA ILE A 500 9.45 23.58 -40.38
C ILE A 500 8.00 23.23 -40.72
N LEU A 501 7.04 24.07 -40.31
CA LEU A 501 5.62 23.81 -40.50
C LEU A 501 5.21 23.78 -41.97
N SER A 502 5.75 24.68 -42.81
CA SER A 502 5.49 24.70 -44.26
C SER A 502 5.91 23.40 -44.97
N LYS A 503 6.85 22.63 -44.41
CA LYS A 503 7.26 21.32 -44.95
C LYS A 503 6.43 20.15 -44.45
N MET A 504 5.55 20.35 -43.46
CA MET A 504 4.81 19.24 -42.83
C MET A 504 3.57 18.82 -43.62
N GLY A 505 2.86 19.77 -44.24
CA GLY A 505 1.61 19.47 -44.92
C GLY A 505 1.07 20.64 -45.75
N PRO A 506 -0.17 20.53 -46.25
CA PRO A 506 -0.81 21.55 -47.08
C PRO A 506 -0.88 22.92 -46.39
N GLU A 507 -0.62 23.99 -47.14
CA GLU A 507 -0.54 25.35 -46.62
C GLU A 507 -1.81 25.80 -45.87
N GLU A 508 -2.99 25.45 -46.39
CA GLU A 508 -4.28 25.76 -45.74
C GLU A 508 -4.39 25.12 -44.35
N ARG A 509 -4.02 23.84 -44.24
CA ARG A 509 -4.04 23.10 -42.96
C ARG A 509 -3.02 23.69 -41.98
N VAL A 510 -1.83 24.02 -42.45
CA VAL A 510 -0.78 24.66 -41.65
C VAL A 510 -1.24 26.01 -41.13
N ASN A 511 -1.77 26.88 -41.99
CA ASN A 511 -2.25 28.20 -41.60
C ASN A 511 -3.38 28.12 -40.58
N LYS A 512 -4.34 27.20 -40.77
CA LYS A 512 -5.40 26.95 -39.78
C LYS A 512 -4.84 26.54 -38.42
N LEU A 513 -3.86 25.63 -38.38
CA LEU A 513 -3.23 25.19 -37.13
C LEU A 513 -2.41 26.30 -36.47
N VAL A 514 -1.70 27.12 -37.26
CA VAL A 514 -0.95 28.28 -36.79
C VAL A 514 -1.87 29.29 -36.07
N ASP A 515 -3.09 29.47 -36.59
CA ASP A 515 -4.08 30.36 -35.99
C ASP A 515 -4.68 29.80 -34.71
N ILE A 516 -5.12 28.53 -34.74
CA ILE A 516 -5.71 27.86 -33.57
C ILE A 516 -4.71 27.83 -32.40
N LEU A 517 -3.45 27.47 -32.69
CA LEU A 517 -2.40 27.28 -31.69
C LEU A 517 -1.58 28.55 -31.38
N GLU A 518 -1.99 29.72 -31.87
CA GLU A 518 -1.33 31.02 -31.62
C GLU A 518 0.17 31.02 -31.96
N LEU A 519 0.53 30.45 -33.11
CA LEU A 519 1.94 30.30 -33.53
C LEU A 519 2.44 31.44 -34.42
N ARG A 520 1.59 32.40 -34.83
CA ARG A 520 1.98 33.48 -35.76
C ARG A 520 3.24 34.23 -35.33
N ASN A 521 3.32 34.61 -34.05
CA ASN A 521 4.46 35.36 -33.50
C ASN A 521 5.72 34.50 -33.33
N LEU A 522 5.62 33.18 -33.55
CA LEU A 522 6.72 32.23 -33.38
C LEU A 522 7.32 31.79 -34.72
N LEU A 523 6.67 32.08 -35.86
CA LEU A 523 7.07 31.59 -37.19
C LEU A 523 8.53 31.91 -37.53
N ASP A 524 9.02 33.08 -37.13
CA ASP A 524 10.38 33.53 -37.37
C ASP A 524 11.40 33.13 -36.30
N ARG A 525 10.95 32.55 -35.19
CA ARG A 525 11.83 32.12 -34.10
C ARG A 525 12.45 30.75 -34.42
N ASP A 526 13.66 30.54 -33.89
CA ASP A 526 14.34 29.26 -33.98
C ASP A 526 13.78 28.28 -32.93
N VAL A 527 13.68 27.00 -33.27
CA VAL A 527 13.17 25.97 -32.34
C VAL A 527 14.02 25.83 -31.08
N SER A 528 15.32 26.13 -31.17
CA SER A 528 16.24 26.05 -30.04
C SER A 528 15.97 27.04 -28.91
N VAL A 529 15.23 28.13 -29.18
CA VAL A 529 14.96 29.20 -28.21
C VAL A 529 13.50 29.23 -27.75
N LEU A 530 12.70 28.23 -28.12
CA LEU A 530 11.30 28.14 -27.72
C LEU A 530 11.17 27.68 -26.27
N SER A 531 10.18 28.23 -25.56
CA SER A 531 9.77 27.71 -24.25
C SER A 531 9.07 26.35 -24.39
N GLY A 532 8.94 25.60 -23.29
CA GLY A 532 8.24 24.31 -23.29
C GLY A 532 6.82 24.38 -23.85
N GLY A 533 6.03 25.42 -23.48
CA GLY A 533 4.68 25.62 -24.02
C GLY A 533 4.66 26.02 -25.50
N GLU A 534 5.64 26.80 -25.97
CA GLU A 534 5.81 27.12 -27.40
C GLU A 534 6.18 25.87 -28.21
N LEU A 535 7.11 25.07 -27.69
CA LEU A 535 7.59 23.84 -28.29
C LEU A 535 6.50 22.77 -28.34
N GLN A 536 5.68 22.66 -27.29
CA GLN A 536 4.52 21.78 -27.26
C GLN A 536 3.50 22.16 -28.35
N ARG A 537 3.17 23.45 -28.49
CA ARG A 537 2.26 23.92 -29.55
C ARG A 537 2.82 23.67 -30.95
N LEU A 538 4.12 23.86 -31.16
CA LEU A 538 4.80 23.48 -32.40
C LEU A 538 4.69 21.96 -32.65
N ALA A 539 4.95 21.13 -31.65
CA ALA A 539 4.91 19.67 -31.79
C ALA A 539 3.50 19.17 -32.18
N ILE A 540 2.46 19.76 -31.59
CA ILE A 540 1.05 19.47 -31.93
C ILE A 540 0.77 19.92 -33.36
N ALA A 541 1.12 21.16 -33.73
CA ALA A 541 0.92 21.68 -35.08
C ALA A 541 1.63 20.81 -36.14
N ALA A 542 2.88 20.45 -35.92
CA ALA A 542 3.64 19.60 -36.84
C ALA A 542 3.03 18.20 -36.96
N CYS A 543 2.56 17.62 -35.85
CA CYS A 543 1.90 16.31 -35.85
C CYS A 543 0.59 16.35 -36.67
N LEU A 544 -0.27 17.33 -36.42
CA LEU A 544 -1.58 17.45 -37.05
C LEU A 544 -1.51 17.99 -38.49
N ALA A 545 -0.45 18.71 -38.86
CA ALA A 545 -0.26 19.20 -40.23
C ALA A 545 0.10 18.06 -41.21
N LYS A 546 0.79 17.03 -40.73
CA LYS A 546 1.30 15.92 -41.55
C LYS A 546 0.18 15.23 -42.35
N ASP A 547 0.47 14.84 -43.59
CA ASP A 547 -0.42 13.97 -44.38
C ASP A 547 -0.46 12.55 -43.79
N ALA A 548 -1.37 12.35 -42.84
CA ALA A 548 -1.57 11.11 -42.09
C ALA A 548 -3.07 10.83 -41.93
N ASN A 549 -3.43 9.55 -41.81
CA ASN A 549 -4.80 9.12 -41.52
C ASN A 549 -4.97 8.61 -40.07
N THR A 550 -3.86 8.53 -39.32
CA THR A 550 -3.86 8.24 -37.88
C THR A 550 -2.95 9.21 -37.15
N PHE A 551 -3.50 9.92 -36.17
CA PHE A 551 -2.78 10.85 -35.31
C PHE A 551 -2.73 10.30 -33.88
N ILE A 552 -1.53 10.15 -33.34
CA ILE A 552 -1.30 9.66 -31.97
C ILE A 552 -0.57 10.75 -31.20
N LEU A 553 -1.16 11.20 -30.10
CA LEU A 553 -0.63 12.27 -29.28
C LEU A 553 -0.46 11.79 -27.83
N ASP A 554 0.80 11.73 -27.38
CA ASP A 554 1.13 11.41 -25.99
C ASP A 554 1.33 12.70 -25.19
N GLU A 555 0.46 12.92 -24.20
CA GLU A 555 0.40 14.10 -23.33
C GLU A 555 0.49 15.44 -24.09
N PRO A 556 -0.53 15.79 -24.91
CA PRO A 556 -0.53 17.03 -25.67
C PRO A 556 -0.80 18.28 -24.81
N THR A 557 -1.31 18.17 -23.58
CA THR A 557 -1.64 19.36 -22.76
C THR A 557 -0.56 19.78 -21.75
N SER A 558 0.51 19.00 -21.60
CA SER A 558 1.63 19.32 -20.70
C SER A 558 2.27 20.67 -21.07
N PHE A 559 2.72 21.44 -20.06
CA PHE A 559 3.30 22.79 -20.17
C PHE A 559 2.37 23.91 -20.69
N LEU A 560 1.14 23.58 -21.09
CA LEU A 560 0.18 24.56 -21.59
C LEU A 560 -0.64 25.14 -20.44
N ASP A 561 -0.89 26.45 -20.50
CA ASP A 561 -1.91 27.07 -19.67
C ASP A 561 -3.32 26.65 -20.11
N ILE A 562 -4.33 26.96 -19.29
CA ILE A 562 -5.70 26.50 -19.48
C ILE A 562 -6.25 26.90 -20.88
N LYS A 563 -5.99 28.13 -21.35
CA LYS A 563 -6.44 28.60 -22.67
C LYS A 563 -5.82 27.76 -23.78
N GLN A 564 -4.51 27.57 -23.70
CA GLN A 564 -3.73 26.82 -24.68
C GLN A 564 -4.12 25.34 -24.70
N ARG A 565 -4.44 24.75 -23.54
CA ARG A 565 -4.97 23.37 -23.45
C ARG A 565 -6.25 23.21 -24.25
N PHE A 566 -7.23 24.10 -24.09
CA PHE A 566 -8.49 24.01 -24.83
C PHE A 566 -8.33 24.31 -26.33
N ARG A 567 -7.37 25.16 -26.73
CA ARG A 567 -7.02 25.37 -28.14
C ARG A 567 -6.39 24.12 -28.77
N ALA A 568 -5.43 23.50 -28.07
CA ALA A 568 -4.86 22.22 -28.47
C ALA A 568 -5.93 21.13 -28.57
N ALA A 569 -6.82 21.07 -27.58
CA ALA A 569 -7.95 20.17 -27.55
C ALA A 569 -8.88 20.36 -28.77
N SER A 570 -9.17 21.61 -29.15
CA SER A 570 -9.95 21.92 -30.35
C SER A 570 -9.23 21.48 -31.63
N ALA A 571 -7.92 21.75 -31.76
CA ALA A 571 -7.14 21.34 -32.92
C ALA A 571 -7.11 19.81 -33.10
N ILE A 572 -6.95 19.08 -31.99
CA ILE A 572 -6.95 17.61 -31.98
C ILE A 572 -8.32 17.06 -32.40
N ARG A 573 -9.40 17.67 -31.91
CA ARG A 573 -10.76 17.29 -32.28
C ARG A 573 -11.01 17.52 -33.77
N ASP A 574 -10.59 18.65 -34.30
CA ASP A 574 -10.73 18.96 -35.73
C ASP A 574 -10.06 17.90 -36.62
N ALA A 575 -8.91 17.36 -36.18
CA ALA A 575 -8.19 16.33 -36.92
C ALA A 575 -8.92 14.98 -36.98
N SER A 576 -9.89 14.72 -36.09
CA SER A 576 -10.66 13.46 -36.13
C SER A 576 -11.61 13.41 -37.33
N HIS A 577 -11.98 14.55 -37.92
CA HIS A 577 -12.81 14.57 -39.13
C HIS A 577 -12.15 13.89 -40.33
N GLU A 578 -10.81 13.86 -40.37
CA GLU A 578 -10.03 13.37 -41.50
C GLU A 578 -9.34 12.02 -41.21
N GLY A 579 -9.41 11.52 -39.98
CA GLY A 579 -8.63 10.36 -39.55
C GLY A 579 -9.09 9.67 -38.26
N MET A 580 -8.23 8.79 -37.77
CA MET A 580 -8.30 8.19 -36.44
C MET A 580 -7.41 8.98 -35.49
N VAL A 581 -7.88 9.30 -34.28
CA VAL A 581 -7.09 10.06 -33.29
C VAL A 581 -7.01 9.30 -31.98
N LEU A 582 -5.78 9.13 -31.46
CA LEU A 582 -5.49 8.59 -30.13
C LEU A 582 -4.82 9.65 -29.27
N VAL A 583 -5.35 9.88 -28.07
CA VAL A 583 -4.80 10.85 -27.12
C VAL A 583 -4.63 10.21 -25.75
N SER A 584 -3.44 10.33 -25.16
CA SER A 584 -3.21 10.08 -23.74
C SER A 584 -3.05 11.41 -23.03
N ASP A 585 -3.80 11.65 -21.95
CA ASP A 585 -3.66 12.86 -21.15
C ASP A 585 -4.04 12.61 -19.67
N HIS A 586 -3.57 13.48 -18.80
CA HIS A 586 -3.86 13.49 -17.37
C HIS A 586 -4.88 14.55 -16.97
N ASP A 587 -5.15 15.55 -17.82
CA ASP A 587 -6.18 16.55 -17.59
C ASP A 587 -7.57 15.99 -17.94
N LEU A 588 -8.34 15.67 -16.90
CA LEU A 588 -9.68 15.08 -17.06
C LEU A 588 -10.66 16.02 -17.79
N ALA A 589 -10.54 17.32 -17.61
CA ALA A 589 -11.42 18.29 -18.24
C ALA A 589 -11.14 18.39 -19.74
N VAL A 590 -9.86 18.38 -20.11
CA VAL A 590 -9.46 18.37 -21.52
C VAL A 590 -9.81 17.04 -22.17
N LEU A 591 -9.56 15.90 -21.50
CA LEU A 591 -9.90 14.59 -22.04
C LEU A 591 -11.41 14.43 -22.27
N ASP A 592 -12.24 14.96 -21.37
CA ASP A 592 -13.71 15.00 -21.51
C ASP A 592 -14.16 15.87 -22.70
N TYR A 593 -13.42 16.93 -22.99
CA TYR A 593 -13.69 17.85 -24.10
C TYR A 593 -13.29 17.25 -25.47
N THR A 594 -12.09 16.65 -25.53
CA THR A 594 -11.48 16.13 -26.77
C THR A 594 -12.07 14.81 -27.21
N SER A 595 -12.29 13.89 -26.28
CA SER A 595 -12.53 12.48 -26.58
C SER A 595 -13.99 12.20 -26.91
N ASP A 596 -14.23 11.15 -27.69
CA ASP A 596 -15.54 10.55 -27.94
C ASP A 596 -15.70 9.19 -27.24
N LYS A 597 -14.59 8.50 -26.97
CA LYS A 597 -14.49 7.27 -26.17
C LYS A 597 -13.25 7.31 -25.29
N ILE A 598 -13.28 6.57 -24.18
CA ILE A 598 -12.13 6.44 -23.27
C ILE A 598 -11.83 4.97 -22.97
N PHE A 599 -10.55 4.63 -22.92
CA PHE A 599 -10.03 3.40 -22.32
C PHE A 599 -9.36 3.71 -20.99
N VAL A 600 -9.68 2.92 -19.98
CA VAL A 600 -9.13 3.05 -18.63
C VAL A 600 -8.02 2.02 -18.44
N PHE A 601 -6.81 2.47 -18.15
CA PHE A 601 -5.69 1.62 -17.81
C PHE A 601 -5.59 1.49 -16.29
N TYR A 602 -5.54 0.26 -15.81
CA TYR A 602 -5.43 -0.07 -14.39
C TYR A 602 -4.43 -1.21 -14.17
N GLY A 603 -4.04 -1.44 -12.93
CA GLY A 603 -3.03 -2.42 -12.53
C GLY A 603 -2.02 -1.81 -11.58
N GLU A 604 -0.80 -2.35 -11.55
CA GLU A 604 0.26 -1.89 -10.66
C GLU A 604 1.39 -1.20 -11.45
N PRO A 605 1.66 0.09 -11.18
CA PRO A 605 2.71 0.86 -11.86
C PRO A 605 4.06 0.14 -11.87
N GLY A 606 4.69 0.06 -13.04
CA GLY A 606 5.98 -0.62 -13.22
C GLY A 606 5.91 -2.15 -13.26
N VAL A 607 4.78 -2.75 -12.86
CA VAL A 607 4.61 -4.21 -12.80
C VAL A 607 3.75 -4.71 -13.96
N TYR A 608 2.50 -4.25 -14.05
CA TYR A 608 1.62 -4.62 -15.15
C TYR A 608 0.51 -3.60 -15.37
N GLY A 609 0.02 -3.51 -16.60
CA GLY A 609 -1.13 -2.71 -16.97
C GLY A 609 -2.15 -3.49 -17.78
N ILE A 610 -3.43 -3.27 -17.50
CA ILE A 610 -4.56 -3.88 -18.19
C ILE A 610 -5.41 -2.76 -18.78
N VAL A 611 -5.84 -2.94 -20.02
CA VAL A 611 -6.75 -2.02 -20.71
C VAL A 611 -8.20 -2.45 -20.52
N ALA A 612 -9.00 -1.58 -19.90
CA ALA A 612 -10.45 -1.73 -19.76
C ALA A 612 -11.20 -0.75 -20.68
N GLY A 613 -12.41 -1.15 -21.09
CA GLY A 613 -13.26 -0.41 -22.00
C GLY A 613 -13.37 -1.08 -23.37
N PRO A 614 -13.97 -0.41 -24.36
CA PRO A 614 -14.24 1.03 -24.47
C PRO A 614 -15.37 1.52 -23.56
N TYR A 615 -15.25 2.71 -23.00
CA TYR A 615 -16.33 3.39 -22.28
C TYR A 615 -16.77 4.67 -22.99
N GLY A 616 -18.01 5.09 -22.74
CA GLY A 616 -18.39 6.48 -22.97
C GLY A 616 -17.54 7.40 -22.10
N VAL A 617 -17.17 8.57 -22.62
CA VAL A 617 -16.22 9.50 -21.96
C VAL A 617 -16.60 9.82 -20.51
N ARG A 618 -17.87 10.14 -20.27
CA ARG A 618 -18.39 10.43 -18.92
C ARG A 618 -18.22 9.24 -17.99
N GLU A 619 -18.61 8.06 -18.46
CA GLU A 619 -18.59 6.80 -17.71
C GLU A 619 -17.16 6.36 -17.40
N GLY A 620 -16.28 6.34 -18.39
CA GLY A 620 -14.88 5.94 -18.21
C GLY A 620 -14.12 6.83 -17.22
N ILE A 621 -14.33 8.15 -17.27
CA ILE A 621 -13.74 9.07 -16.28
C ILE A 621 -14.34 8.85 -14.88
N ASN A 622 -15.64 8.59 -14.77
CA ASN A 622 -16.28 8.31 -13.49
C ASN A 622 -15.78 6.98 -12.89
N ILE A 623 -15.64 5.91 -13.69
CA ILE A 623 -15.00 4.64 -13.31
C ILE A 623 -13.59 4.90 -12.76
N PHE A 624 -12.80 5.74 -13.45
CA PHE A 624 -11.47 6.09 -13.00
C PHE A 624 -11.45 6.84 -11.65
N ILE A 625 -12.40 7.77 -11.44
CA ILE A 625 -12.57 8.56 -10.21
C ILE A 625 -13.10 7.71 -9.05
N GLU A 626 -13.94 6.72 -9.32
CA GLU A 626 -14.47 5.81 -8.31
C GLU A 626 -13.46 4.74 -7.89
N GLY A 627 -12.48 4.43 -8.76
CA GLY A 627 -11.46 3.43 -8.47
C GLY A 627 -11.96 1.99 -8.62
N TYR A 628 -13.08 1.79 -9.32
CA TYR A 628 -13.75 0.51 -9.48
C TYR A 628 -14.28 0.36 -10.91
N ILE A 629 -13.98 -0.78 -11.54
CA ILE A 629 -14.44 -1.14 -12.89
C ILE A 629 -15.58 -2.15 -12.75
N PRO A 630 -16.84 -1.75 -13.02
CA PRO A 630 -18.00 -2.61 -12.79
C PRO A 630 -18.00 -3.89 -13.62
N ASP A 631 -17.71 -3.79 -14.93
CA ASP A 631 -17.80 -4.93 -15.85
C ASP A 631 -16.78 -6.04 -15.55
N GLU A 632 -15.64 -5.65 -15.00
CA GLU A 632 -14.58 -6.59 -14.60
C GLU A 632 -14.66 -6.94 -13.11
N ASN A 633 -15.55 -6.29 -12.36
CA ASN A 633 -15.67 -6.38 -10.91
C ASN A 633 -14.32 -6.19 -10.17
N VAL A 634 -13.51 -5.24 -10.64
CA VAL A 634 -12.17 -4.97 -10.07
C VAL A 634 -12.15 -3.60 -9.39
N ARG A 635 -11.77 -3.58 -8.11
CA ARG A 635 -11.40 -2.36 -7.39
C ARG A 635 -9.90 -2.17 -7.45
N PHE A 636 -9.43 -1.25 -8.30
CA PHE A 636 -8.01 -0.94 -8.43
C PHE A 636 -7.56 0.20 -7.51
N ARG A 637 -8.49 0.88 -6.82
CA ARG A 637 -8.18 1.86 -5.77
C ARG A 637 -9.14 1.77 -4.57
N SER A 638 -8.57 1.86 -3.37
CA SER A 638 -9.33 1.77 -2.10
C SER A 638 -10.19 3.00 -1.83
N GLU A 639 -9.64 4.19 -2.05
CA GLU A 639 -10.36 5.47 -1.88
C GLU A 639 -10.83 6.03 -3.22
N ARG A 640 -12.04 6.59 -3.26
CA ARG A 640 -12.52 7.38 -4.40
C ARG A 640 -11.95 8.79 -4.37
N ILE A 641 -11.81 9.41 -5.52
CA ILE A 641 -11.54 10.85 -5.61
C ILE A 641 -12.88 11.58 -5.42
N SER A 642 -12.96 12.50 -4.45
CA SER A 642 -14.19 13.21 -4.11
C SER A 642 -14.11 14.70 -4.41
N PHE A 643 -15.15 15.26 -5.02
CA PHE A 643 -15.26 16.67 -5.35
C PHE A 643 -16.35 17.36 -4.51
N GLN A 644 -16.14 18.64 -4.21
CA GLN A 644 -17.09 19.43 -3.45
C GLN A 644 -18.11 20.10 -4.40
N LEU A 645 -19.38 20.08 -4.02
CA LEU A 645 -20.49 20.69 -4.77
C LEU A 645 -20.51 22.21 -4.67
N LYS A 646 -20.05 22.74 -3.53
CA LYS A 646 -20.02 24.15 -3.19
C LYS A 646 -18.61 24.51 -2.73
N PRO A 647 -18.19 25.77 -2.92
CA PRO A 647 -16.98 26.25 -2.26
C PRO A 647 -17.11 26.05 -0.75
N PRO A 648 -16.01 25.74 -0.04
CA PRO A 648 -16.05 25.57 1.41
C PRO A 648 -16.51 26.86 2.10
N THR A 649 -17.42 26.75 3.07
CA THR A 649 -17.81 27.87 3.92
C THR A 649 -16.74 28.07 4.97
N GLU A 650 -16.13 29.25 5.03
CA GLU A 650 -15.06 29.55 5.98
C GLU A 650 -15.61 29.98 7.35
N THR A 651 -15.03 29.42 8.41
CA THR A 651 -15.15 29.92 9.78
C THR A 651 -13.78 30.45 10.18
N TYR A 652 -13.64 31.77 10.28
CA TYR A 652 -12.44 32.41 10.78
C TYR A 652 -12.42 32.31 12.31
N GLU A 653 -11.36 31.74 12.87
CA GLU A 653 -11.15 31.71 14.32
C GLU A 653 -10.47 33.01 14.76
N GLU A 654 -11.01 33.66 15.80
CA GLU A 654 -10.45 34.87 16.39
C GLU A 654 -9.09 34.57 17.06
N GLY A 655 -8.08 35.41 16.84
CA GLY A 655 -6.81 35.37 17.59
C GLY A 655 -5.51 35.26 16.77
N TYR A 656 -5.58 35.08 15.45
CA TYR A 656 -4.40 34.99 14.58
C TYR A 656 -4.28 36.22 13.64
N LEU A 657 -3.05 36.64 13.34
CA LEU A 657 -2.76 37.90 12.64
C LEU A 657 -2.90 37.75 11.13
N THR A 658 -3.83 38.48 10.52
CA THR A 658 -3.99 38.51 9.05
C THR A 658 -2.74 39.12 8.38
N LEU A 659 -2.23 38.48 7.32
CA LEU A 659 -1.11 39.01 6.54
C LEU A 659 -1.63 39.79 5.34
N CYS A 660 -1.24 41.05 5.22
CA CYS A 660 -1.65 41.92 4.11
C CYS A 660 -0.45 42.46 3.34
N TRP A 661 -0.63 42.65 2.03
CA TRP A 661 0.31 43.31 1.14
C TRP A 661 -0.36 44.53 0.49
N PRO A 662 0.38 45.63 0.28
CA PRO A 662 -0.12 46.80 -0.43
C PRO A 662 -0.12 46.56 -1.93
N SER A 663 -0.69 47.50 -2.68
CA SER A 663 -0.52 47.52 -4.13
C SER A 663 0.97 47.66 -4.47
N MET A 664 1.46 46.84 -5.38
CA MET A 664 2.86 46.87 -5.80
C MET A 664 3.00 46.78 -7.32
N THR A 665 4.15 47.22 -7.79
CA THR A 665 4.53 47.18 -9.20
C THR A 665 5.92 46.61 -9.32
N LYS A 666 6.15 45.83 -10.38
CA LYS A 666 7.46 45.34 -10.76
C LYS A 666 7.65 45.56 -12.26
N THR A 667 8.69 46.29 -12.62
CA THR A 667 9.00 46.62 -14.00
C THR A 667 10.32 45.99 -14.42
N TYR A 668 10.32 45.30 -15.56
CA TYR A 668 11.51 44.86 -16.30
C TYR A 668 11.52 45.56 -17.66
N ASP A 669 12.60 45.39 -18.43
CA ASP A 669 12.80 46.06 -19.72
C ASP A 669 11.63 45.89 -20.71
N VAL A 670 11.00 44.71 -20.71
CA VAL A 670 9.92 44.35 -21.66
C VAL A 670 8.61 43.96 -20.98
N PHE A 671 8.59 43.83 -19.65
CA PHE A 671 7.43 43.30 -18.92
C PHE A 671 7.12 44.15 -17.68
N LYS A 672 5.83 44.47 -17.47
CA LYS A 672 5.35 45.18 -16.29
C LYS A 672 4.29 44.37 -15.54
N LEU A 673 4.50 44.13 -14.25
CA LEU A 673 3.53 43.50 -13.36
C LEU A 673 2.95 44.54 -12.38
N GLU A 674 1.63 44.61 -12.31
CA GLU A 674 0.88 45.37 -11.31
C GLU A 674 0.08 44.40 -10.44
N VAL A 675 0.22 44.53 -9.11
CA VAL A 675 -0.48 43.69 -8.14
C VAL A 675 -1.32 44.58 -7.24
N GLU A 676 -2.61 44.28 -7.16
CA GLU A 676 -3.51 44.95 -6.22
C GLU A 676 -3.22 44.56 -4.77
N GLU A 677 -3.58 45.43 -3.84
CA GLU A 677 -3.52 45.12 -2.41
C GLU A 677 -4.40 43.93 -2.05
N GLY A 678 -3.99 43.17 -1.05
CA GLY A 678 -4.70 41.96 -0.64
C GLY A 678 -4.25 41.47 0.73
N CYS A 679 -5.00 40.50 1.25
CA CYS A 679 -4.72 39.86 2.52
C CYS A 679 -4.98 38.36 2.44
N ILE A 680 -4.26 37.60 3.27
CA ILE A 680 -4.40 36.17 3.46
C ILE A 680 -4.62 35.87 4.96
N TYR A 681 -5.52 34.94 5.23
CA TYR A 681 -5.92 34.52 6.56
C TYR A 681 -5.17 33.24 7.01
N PRO A 682 -5.03 33.02 8.32
CA PRO A 682 -4.34 31.84 8.85
C PRO A 682 -5.06 30.55 8.48
N GLY A 683 -4.33 29.57 7.95
CA GLY A 683 -4.89 28.31 7.47
C GLY A 683 -5.58 28.42 6.10
N GLU A 684 -5.42 29.56 5.42
CA GLU A 684 -5.97 29.81 4.10
C GLU A 684 -4.99 29.41 2.99
N VAL A 685 -5.53 28.85 1.92
CA VAL A 685 -4.82 28.62 0.66
C VAL A 685 -5.35 29.60 -0.38
N ILE A 686 -4.50 30.51 -0.86
CA ILE A 686 -4.80 31.36 -2.01
C ILE A 686 -4.26 30.68 -3.27
N GLY A 687 -5.18 30.22 -4.13
CA GLY A 687 -4.85 29.73 -5.45
C GLY A 687 -4.57 30.88 -6.42
N ILE A 688 -3.50 30.80 -7.18
CA ILE A 688 -3.10 31.79 -8.17
C ILE A 688 -3.25 31.18 -9.55
N VAL A 689 -4.04 31.82 -10.41
CA VAL A 689 -4.36 31.34 -11.75
C VAL A 689 -4.20 32.46 -12.78
N GLY A 690 -3.76 32.09 -13.98
CA GLY A 690 -3.59 33.02 -15.10
C GLY A 690 -2.73 32.44 -16.22
N PRO A 691 -2.64 33.11 -17.38
CA PRO A 691 -1.83 32.68 -18.52
C PRO A 691 -0.34 32.55 -18.19
N ASN A 692 0.42 31.85 -19.03
CA ASN A 692 1.88 31.79 -18.89
C ASN A 692 2.52 33.15 -19.23
N GLY A 693 3.61 33.51 -18.54
CA GLY A 693 4.31 34.77 -18.79
C GLY A 693 3.59 36.04 -18.29
N ILE A 694 2.58 35.89 -17.42
CA ILE A 694 1.79 37.01 -16.86
C ILE A 694 2.31 37.53 -15.51
N GLY A 695 3.39 36.95 -14.98
CA GLY A 695 4.02 37.40 -13.72
C GLY A 695 3.61 36.64 -12.44
N LYS A 696 2.97 35.47 -12.52
CA LYS A 696 2.62 34.63 -11.35
C LYS A 696 3.86 34.27 -10.50
N THR A 697 4.86 33.68 -11.15
CA THR A 697 6.15 33.32 -10.50
C THR A 697 6.90 34.56 -10.03
N THR A 698 6.83 35.68 -10.75
CA THR A 698 7.40 36.96 -10.29
C THR A 698 6.77 37.41 -8.97
N PHE A 699 5.44 37.37 -8.87
CA PHE A 699 4.73 37.69 -7.63
C PHE A 699 5.17 36.76 -6.49
N ILE A 700 5.23 35.45 -6.71
CA ILE A 700 5.72 34.48 -5.70
C ILE A 700 7.16 34.80 -5.28
N LYS A 701 8.06 35.11 -6.21
CA LYS A 701 9.45 35.47 -5.89
C LYS A 701 9.56 36.77 -5.11
N ILE A 702 8.65 37.73 -5.35
CA ILE A 702 8.56 38.96 -4.54
C ILE A 702 8.14 38.61 -3.11
N LEU A 703 7.12 37.76 -2.94
CA LEU A 703 6.71 37.29 -1.62
C LEU A 703 7.82 36.51 -0.89
N ALA A 704 8.61 35.73 -1.63
CA ALA A 704 9.74 34.98 -1.11
C ALA A 704 10.95 35.86 -0.72
N GLY A 705 10.95 37.15 -1.11
CA GLY A 705 12.10 38.05 -0.94
C GLY A 705 13.27 37.78 -1.90
N ILE A 706 13.08 36.90 -2.89
CA ILE A 706 14.07 36.58 -3.93
C ILE A 706 14.17 37.73 -4.93
N GLU A 707 13.03 38.36 -5.24
CA GLU A 707 12.94 39.54 -6.09
C GLU A 707 12.36 40.73 -5.33
N LYS A 708 12.82 41.95 -5.66
CA LYS A 708 12.32 43.18 -5.05
C LYS A 708 11.28 43.84 -5.95
N ALA A 709 10.17 44.29 -5.37
CA ALA A 709 9.24 45.20 -6.05
C ALA A 709 9.88 46.57 -6.32
N ASP A 710 9.29 47.37 -7.21
CA ASP A 710 9.79 48.71 -7.55
C ASP A 710 9.69 49.68 -6.36
N ARG A 711 8.73 49.43 -5.46
CA ARG A 711 8.62 50.09 -4.15
C ARG A 711 9.02 49.11 -3.06
N GLU A 712 9.70 49.61 -2.02
CA GLU A 712 10.06 48.78 -0.89
C GLU A 712 8.82 48.17 -0.24
N PHE A 713 8.84 46.86 -0.13
CA PHE A 713 7.79 46.06 0.45
C PHE A 713 8.41 44.84 1.11
N GLN A 714 7.96 44.54 2.32
CA GLN A 714 8.31 43.32 3.02
C GLN A 714 7.08 42.84 3.79
N LEU A 715 6.70 41.59 3.58
CA LEU A 715 5.67 40.96 4.40
C LEU A 715 6.23 40.72 5.81
N PRO A 716 5.45 40.95 6.87
CA PRO A 716 5.86 40.68 8.25
C PRO A 716 5.77 39.18 8.56
N TYR A 717 6.66 38.37 8.00
CA TYR A 717 6.76 36.93 8.28
C TYR A 717 8.02 36.57 9.05
N ARG A 718 7.98 35.47 9.80
CA ARG A 718 9.16 34.90 10.46
C ARG A 718 9.88 33.89 9.58
N THR A 719 9.12 33.01 8.92
CA THR A 719 9.68 31.89 8.14
C THR A 719 8.89 31.64 6.86
N ILE A 720 9.61 31.45 5.74
CA ILE A 720 9.05 31.09 4.43
C ILE A 720 9.63 29.75 3.99
N SER A 721 8.78 28.92 3.41
CA SER A 721 9.18 27.78 2.60
C SER A 721 8.72 27.97 1.17
N TYR A 722 9.63 27.81 0.21
CA TYR A 722 9.37 28.01 -1.21
C TYR A 722 9.70 26.75 -2.01
N LYS A 723 8.73 26.27 -2.77
CA LYS A 723 8.90 25.27 -3.83
C LYS A 723 8.91 26.00 -5.18
N PRO A 724 10.06 26.05 -5.89
CA PRO A 724 10.14 26.68 -7.21
C PRO A 724 9.47 25.83 -8.29
N GLN A 725 9.06 26.47 -9.40
CA GLN A 725 8.47 25.80 -10.56
C GLN A 725 9.36 24.65 -11.06
N TYR A 726 10.67 24.91 -11.20
CA TYR A 726 11.69 23.93 -11.55
C TYR A 726 12.53 23.60 -10.31
N PRO A 727 12.36 22.41 -9.71
CA PRO A 727 13.17 21.99 -8.57
C PRO A 727 14.66 21.92 -8.91
N GLU A 728 15.50 22.33 -7.98
CA GLU A 728 16.95 22.17 -8.10
C GLU A 728 17.35 20.72 -7.86
N VAL A 729 18.27 20.22 -8.68
CA VAL A 729 18.84 18.87 -8.53
C VAL A 729 20.04 18.96 -7.58
N LYS A 730 19.90 18.39 -6.39
CA LYS A 730 20.97 18.32 -5.38
C LYS A 730 21.81 17.05 -5.57
N ASP A 731 23.11 17.10 -5.25
CA ASP A 731 24.00 15.93 -5.33
C ASP A 731 24.03 15.16 -4.00
N GLU A 732 22.84 14.78 -3.53
CA GLU A 732 22.61 14.08 -2.27
C GLU A 732 21.53 13.00 -2.45
N ASN A 733 21.40 12.11 -1.46
CA ASN A 733 20.29 11.17 -1.45
C ASN A 733 19.01 11.82 -0.89
N VAL A 734 17.85 11.25 -1.22
CA VAL A 734 16.54 11.80 -0.84
C VAL A 734 16.39 11.88 0.68
N GLU A 735 16.88 10.88 1.41
CA GLU A 735 16.84 10.87 2.88
C GLU A 735 17.57 12.08 3.48
N ALA A 736 18.79 12.38 3.03
CA ALA A 736 19.58 13.50 3.53
C ALA A 736 18.84 14.83 3.32
N VAL A 737 18.34 15.07 2.11
CA VAL A 737 17.58 16.29 1.77
C VAL A 737 16.35 16.46 2.67
N LEU A 738 15.60 15.38 2.88
CA LEU A 738 14.39 15.44 3.70
C LEU A 738 14.68 15.51 5.20
N ARG A 739 15.77 14.88 5.66
CA ARG A 739 16.23 14.91 7.05
C ARG A 739 16.76 16.29 7.41
N GLU A 740 17.49 16.94 6.51
CA GLU A 740 17.92 18.33 6.65
C GLU A 740 16.70 19.26 6.78
N ALA A 741 15.70 19.10 5.89
CA ALA A 741 14.52 19.95 5.89
C ALA A 741 13.59 19.72 7.11
N ALA A 742 13.43 18.48 7.57
CA ALA A 742 12.53 18.11 8.66
C ALA A 742 13.18 18.18 10.05
N GLY A 743 14.51 18.17 10.14
CA GLY A 743 15.26 18.08 11.40
C GLY A 743 14.86 16.86 12.22
N SER A 744 14.55 17.07 13.50
CA SER A 744 14.16 16.00 14.43
C SER A 744 12.83 15.32 14.10
N LYS A 745 11.99 15.92 13.22
CA LYS A 745 10.70 15.36 12.85
C LYS A 745 10.81 14.17 11.91
N PHE A 746 11.93 14.02 11.21
CA PHE A 746 12.09 13.02 10.16
C PHE A 746 11.80 11.59 10.64
N ASP A 747 12.27 11.24 11.84
CA ASP A 747 12.14 9.90 12.42
C ASP A 747 10.79 9.68 13.14
N THR A 748 9.90 10.68 13.16
CA THR A 748 8.58 10.54 13.82
C THR A 748 7.59 9.77 12.95
N ASP A 749 6.78 8.90 13.58
CA ASP A 749 5.70 8.18 12.90
C ASP A 749 4.69 9.12 12.22
N LEU A 750 4.49 10.31 12.81
CA LEU A 750 3.63 11.35 12.25
C LEU A 750 4.16 11.83 10.90
N TYR A 751 5.44 12.24 10.82
CA TYR A 751 6.05 12.67 9.57
C TYR A 751 6.04 11.56 8.50
N GLN A 752 6.31 10.32 8.91
CA GLN A 752 6.28 9.17 8.02
C GLN A 752 4.87 8.92 7.44
N SER A 753 3.82 9.05 8.26
CA SER A 753 2.44 8.83 7.84
C SER A 753 1.81 10.03 7.12
N GLU A 754 2.25 11.26 7.39
CA GLU A 754 1.72 12.48 6.79
C GLU A 754 2.38 12.86 5.46
N LEU A 755 3.70 12.67 5.33
CA LEU A 755 4.45 13.12 4.15
C LEU A 755 5.05 11.95 3.36
N ILE A 756 5.86 11.10 4.01
CA ILE A 756 6.65 10.08 3.30
C ILE A 756 5.78 9.00 2.66
N ARG A 757 4.83 8.42 3.39
CA ARG A 757 3.96 7.35 2.86
C ARG A 757 2.98 7.87 1.82
N PRO A 758 2.24 9.00 2.02
CA PRO A 758 1.30 9.50 1.02
C PRO A 758 1.95 9.88 -0.31
N LEU A 759 3.16 10.45 -0.28
CA LEU A 759 3.92 10.78 -1.50
C LEU A 759 4.70 9.59 -2.07
N GLY A 760 4.63 8.41 -1.44
CA GLY A 760 5.34 7.21 -1.89
C GLY A 760 6.87 7.28 -1.76
N LEU A 761 7.40 8.22 -0.98
CA LEU A 761 8.84 8.49 -0.87
C LEU A 761 9.62 7.42 -0.08
N HIS A 762 8.93 6.57 0.67
CA HIS A 762 9.53 5.46 1.45
C HIS A 762 10.32 4.44 0.59
N LYS A 763 10.18 4.48 -0.73
CA LYS A 763 10.98 3.68 -1.67
C LYS A 763 12.21 4.45 -2.16
N LEU A 764 12.16 5.78 -2.16
CA LEU A 764 13.13 6.66 -2.80
C LEU A 764 14.21 7.18 -1.84
N LEU A 765 14.05 6.99 -0.52
CA LEU A 765 14.94 7.55 0.51
C LEU A 765 16.44 7.31 0.25
N GLU A 766 16.81 6.12 -0.22
CA GLU A 766 18.21 5.76 -0.47
C GLU A 766 18.73 6.19 -1.85
N ARG A 767 17.86 6.67 -2.76
CA ARG A 767 18.26 7.05 -4.12
C ARG A 767 18.87 8.44 -4.15
N GLU A 768 19.74 8.67 -5.12
CA GLU A 768 20.29 9.99 -5.40
C GLU A 768 19.27 10.86 -6.15
N VAL A 769 19.16 12.13 -5.76
CA VAL A 769 18.17 13.07 -6.33
C VAL A 769 18.36 13.25 -7.84
N LYS A 770 19.60 13.15 -8.34
CA LYS A 770 19.93 13.26 -9.77
C LYS A 770 19.44 12.10 -10.64
N GLU A 771 19.09 10.97 -10.03
CA GLU A 771 18.58 9.79 -10.74
C GLU A 771 17.05 9.75 -10.80
N LEU A 772 16.37 10.66 -10.11
CA LEU A 772 14.91 10.67 -10.02
C LEU A 772 14.26 11.11 -11.33
N SER A 773 13.11 10.51 -11.63
CA SER A 773 12.23 11.02 -12.69
C SER A 773 11.65 12.39 -12.33
N GLY A 774 11.14 13.13 -13.32
CA GLY A 774 10.55 14.46 -13.08
C GLY A 774 9.41 14.46 -12.06
N GLY A 775 8.54 13.44 -12.08
CA GLY A 775 7.46 13.29 -11.09
C GLY A 775 7.96 12.88 -9.69
N GLU A 776 9.01 12.06 -9.60
CA GLU A 776 9.64 11.72 -8.31
C GLU A 776 10.35 12.92 -7.70
N LEU A 777 11.14 13.65 -8.50
CA LEU A 777 11.81 14.89 -8.11
C LEU A 777 10.78 15.92 -7.62
N GLN A 778 9.66 16.04 -8.31
CA GLN A 778 8.57 16.92 -7.93
C GLN A 778 7.99 16.55 -6.54
N LYS A 779 7.77 15.26 -6.27
CA LYS A 779 7.30 14.78 -4.96
C LYS A 779 8.32 15.04 -3.85
N VAL A 780 9.62 14.88 -4.13
CA VAL A 780 10.69 15.21 -3.19
C VAL A 780 10.74 16.71 -2.92
N ALA A 781 10.61 17.56 -3.94
CA ALA A 781 10.62 19.01 -3.78
C ALA A 781 9.42 19.52 -2.96
N ILE A 782 8.23 18.94 -3.19
CA ILE A 782 7.03 19.24 -2.40
C ILE A 782 7.22 18.78 -0.95
N ALA A 783 7.75 17.57 -0.74
CA ALA A 783 8.03 17.08 0.60
C ALA A 783 9.04 17.98 1.31
N GLU A 784 10.18 18.32 0.69
CA GLU A 784 11.20 19.21 1.25
C GLU A 784 10.58 20.56 1.68
N ALA A 785 9.76 21.15 0.82
CA ALA A 785 9.09 22.42 1.14
C ALA A 785 8.15 22.27 2.34
N LEU A 786 7.36 21.20 2.41
CA LEU A 786 6.39 20.97 3.49
C LEU A 786 7.02 20.45 4.80
N SER A 787 8.23 19.91 4.73
CA SER A 787 9.01 19.48 5.89
C SER A 787 9.50 20.65 6.75
N LYS A 788 9.76 21.80 6.12
CA LYS A 788 10.17 23.02 6.80
C LYS A 788 8.99 23.61 7.58
N ASP A 789 9.20 23.97 8.84
CA ASP A 789 8.22 24.71 9.64
C ASP A 789 8.19 26.18 9.21
N ALA A 790 7.26 26.52 8.32
CA ALA A 790 7.11 27.85 7.77
C ALA A 790 5.73 28.45 8.10
N GLU A 791 5.72 29.76 8.35
CA GLU A 791 4.47 30.53 8.44
C GLU A 791 3.85 30.69 7.04
N ILE A 792 4.68 30.89 6.01
CA ILE A 792 4.23 31.02 4.62
C ILE A 792 4.78 29.89 3.76
N TYR A 793 3.89 29.19 3.06
CA TYR A 793 4.25 28.25 2.00
C TYR A 793 3.97 28.86 0.63
N LEU A 794 5.00 28.91 -0.20
CA LEU A 794 4.93 29.38 -1.57
C LEU A 794 5.16 28.19 -2.49
N ILE A 795 4.11 27.70 -3.15
CA ILE A 795 4.16 26.45 -3.91
C ILE A 795 3.86 26.75 -5.38
N ASP A 796 4.89 26.73 -6.23
CA ASP A 796 4.76 27.04 -7.65
C ASP A 796 4.67 25.75 -8.50
N GLU A 797 3.53 25.57 -9.16
CA GLU A 797 3.16 24.43 -10.04
C GLU A 797 3.52 23.05 -9.46
N PRO A 798 2.93 22.63 -8.33
CA PRO A 798 3.19 21.32 -7.74
C PRO A 798 2.66 20.14 -8.57
N SER A 799 1.65 20.33 -9.43
CA SER A 799 1.03 19.27 -10.24
C SER A 799 1.83 18.80 -11.47
N ALA A 800 2.92 19.50 -11.82
CA ALA A 800 3.71 19.20 -13.01
C ALA A 800 4.26 17.76 -13.00
N TYR A 801 4.15 17.06 -14.14
CA TYR A 801 4.55 15.65 -14.34
C TYR A 801 3.81 14.59 -13.51
N LEU A 802 2.81 15.00 -12.73
CA LEU A 802 2.05 14.10 -11.87
C LEU A 802 0.78 13.63 -12.53
N ASP A 803 0.39 12.38 -12.24
CA ASP A 803 -0.89 11.85 -12.66
C ASP A 803 -2.05 12.36 -11.78
N VAL A 804 -3.28 12.02 -12.18
CA VAL A 804 -4.50 12.49 -11.51
C VAL A 804 -4.55 12.13 -10.03
N GLU A 805 -4.05 10.95 -9.65
CA GLU A 805 -4.09 10.49 -8.26
C GLU A 805 -3.04 11.20 -7.41
N GLU A 806 -1.84 11.37 -7.97
CA GLU A 806 -0.74 12.10 -7.33
C GLU A 806 -1.13 13.57 -7.11
N ARG A 807 -1.73 14.23 -8.12
CA ARG A 807 -2.27 15.60 -8.00
C ARG A 807 -3.29 15.73 -6.89
N TYR A 808 -4.23 14.79 -6.81
CA TYR A 808 -5.25 14.79 -5.76
C TYR A 808 -4.63 14.58 -4.37
N THR A 809 -3.65 13.69 -4.26
CA THR A 809 -2.94 13.41 -3.01
C THR A 809 -2.22 14.67 -2.50
N ILE A 810 -1.54 15.39 -3.39
CA ILE A 810 -0.88 16.66 -3.05
C ILE A 810 -1.89 17.74 -2.67
N ALA A 811 -2.99 17.88 -3.41
CA ALA A 811 -4.02 18.85 -3.08
C ALA A 811 -4.60 18.62 -1.66
N LYS A 812 -4.83 17.35 -1.29
CA LYS A 812 -5.28 16.92 0.05
C LYS A 812 -4.22 17.21 1.12
N LEU A 813 -2.97 16.93 0.81
CA LEU A 813 -1.84 17.18 1.70
C LEU A 813 -1.67 18.69 1.98
N LEU A 814 -1.61 19.51 0.94
CA LEU A 814 -1.46 20.97 1.04
C LEU A 814 -2.58 21.59 1.88
N LYS A 815 -3.84 21.24 1.57
CA LYS A 815 -5.00 21.73 2.32
C LYS A 815 -4.95 21.35 3.79
N ARG A 816 -4.57 20.09 4.08
CA ARG A 816 -4.47 19.58 5.45
C ARG A 816 -3.37 20.30 6.23
N ILE A 817 -2.15 20.31 5.72
CA ILE A 817 -0.99 20.91 6.39
C ILE A 817 -1.22 22.40 6.63
N THR A 818 -1.75 23.11 5.63
CA THR A 818 -2.05 24.54 5.75
C THR A 818 -3.03 24.79 6.90
N ARG A 819 -4.11 24.00 6.98
CA ARG A 819 -5.14 24.14 8.01
C ARG A 819 -4.64 23.76 9.41
N GLU A 820 -3.90 22.66 9.53
CA GLU A 820 -3.39 22.16 10.81
C GLU A 820 -2.31 23.07 11.39
N ARG A 821 -1.42 23.58 10.54
CA ARG A 821 -0.34 24.50 10.97
C ARG A 821 -0.79 25.97 11.04
N LYS A 822 -2.03 26.27 10.62
CA LYS A 822 -2.54 27.65 10.44
C LYS A 822 -1.61 28.50 9.57
N ALA A 823 -0.95 27.87 8.59
CA ALA A 823 -0.01 28.52 7.69
C ALA A 823 -0.73 29.33 6.61
N TYR A 824 -0.01 30.24 5.96
CA TYR A 824 -0.47 31.02 4.82
C TYR A 824 0.09 30.40 3.54
N THR A 825 -0.76 29.82 2.69
CA THR A 825 -0.27 29.10 1.51
C THR A 825 -0.67 29.82 0.23
N PHE A 826 0.30 30.12 -0.62
CA PHE A 826 0.08 30.57 -2.00
C PHE A 826 0.38 29.42 -2.95
N LEU A 827 -0.62 29.03 -3.74
CA LEU A 827 -0.56 27.88 -4.64
C LEU A 827 -0.72 28.35 -6.09
N VAL A 828 0.35 28.35 -6.87
CA VAL A 828 0.27 28.61 -8.32
C VAL A 828 -0.04 27.31 -9.03
N GLU A 829 -1.13 27.27 -9.79
CA GLU A 829 -1.55 26.06 -10.47
C GLU A 829 -2.23 26.35 -11.81
N HIS A 830 -2.17 25.35 -12.69
CA HIS A 830 -2.88 25.34 -13.98
C HIS A 830 -4.00 24.29 -14.01
N ASP A 831 -4.07 23.42 -13.00
CA ASP A 831 -5.13 22.42 -12.88
C ASP A 831 -6.31 22.99 -12.05
N LEU A 832 -7.44 23.20 -12.73
CA LEU A 832 -8.67 23.71 -12.10
C LEU A 832 -9.18 22.81 -10.98
N MET A 833 -8.96 21.49 -11.06
CA MET A 833 -9.41 20.53 -10.06
C MET A 833 -8.55 20.61 -8.81
N VAL A 834 -7.24 20.80 -8.96
CA VAL A 834 -6.32 21.04 -7.83
C VAL A 834 -6.67 22.37 -7.15
N LEU A 835 -6.89 23.43 -7.92
CA LEU A 835 -7.29 24.74 -7.40
C LEU A 835 -8.61 24.67 -6.62
N ASP A 836 -9.66 24.07 -7.20
CA ASP A 836 -10.97 23.91 -6.57
C ASP A 836 -10.91 23.06 -5.29
N PHE A 837 -10.00 22.08 -5.25
CA PHE A 837 -9.87 21.20 -4.10
C PHE A 837 -9.06 21.82 -2.96
N ALA A 838 -7.89 22.40 -3.27
CA ALA A 838 -6.92 22.87 -2.28
C ALA A 838 -7.19 24.31 -1.82
N SER A 839 -7.66 25.18 -2.71
CA SER A 839 -7.75 26.63 -2.46
C SER A 839 -9.03 26.99 -1.69
N SER A 840 -8.94 28.07 -0.91
CA SER A 840 -10.10 28.72 -0.27
C SER A 840 -10.51 29.99 -1.04
N ARG A 841 -9.53 30.73 -1.57
CA ARG A 841 -9.72 31.91 -2.42
C ARG A 841 -8.81 31.85 -3.64
N LEU A 842 -9.14 32.68 -4.64
CA LEU A 842 -8.34 32.80 -5.86
C LEU A 842 -7.85 34.23 -6.09
N MET A 843 -6.64 34.34 -6.63
CA MET A 843 -6.13 35.54 -7.28
C MET A 843 -6.05 35.28 -8.79
N VAL A 844 -6.64 36.17 -9.58
CA VAL A 844 -6.67 36.05 -11.03
C VAL A 844 -5.64 37.01 -11.62
N PHE A 845 -4.73 36.46 -12.43
CA PHE A 845 -3.77 37.22 -13.21
C PHE A 845 -4.26 37.34 -14.65
N SER A 846 -4.36 38.58 -15.13
CA SER A 846 -4.86 38.96 -16.46
C SER A 846 -3.88 39.91 -17.14
N GLY A 847 -4.02 40.11 -18.45
CA GLY A 847 -3.17 41.00 -19.25
C GLY A 847 -2.57 40.31 -20.47
N GLU A 848 -1.52 40.91 -21.03
CA GLU A 848 -0.87 40.41 -22.25
C GLU A 848 0.45 39.67 -21.92
N PRO A 849 0.54 38.34 -22.14
CA PRO A 849 1.72 37.52 -21.84
C PRO A 849 3.02 38.13 -22.36
N GLY A 850 4.01 38.29 -21.46
CA GLY A 850 5.32 38.84 -21.80
C GLY A 850 5.39 40.35 -21.97
N ILE A 851 4.26 41.08 -21.88
CA ILE A 851 4.18 42.55 -22.01
C ILE A 851 3.69 43.18 -20.71
N ASN A 852 2.50 42.81 -20.24
CA ASN A 852 1.95 43.31 -18.98
C ASN A 852 1.12 42.26 -18.25
N GLY A 853 1.15 42.32 -16.92
CA GLY A 853 0.33 41.48 -16.05
C GLY A 853 -0.33 42.32 -14.97
N ARG A 854 -1.59 42.01 -14.67
CA ARG A 854 -2.34 42.57 -13.55
C ARG A 854 -2.87 41.44 -12.68
N ALA A 855 -2.49 41.45 -11.41
CA ALA A 855 -3.00 40.53 -10.40
C ALA A 855 -4.13 41.20 -9.60
N SER A 856 -5.29 40.54 -9.55
CA SER A 856 -6.43 40.99 -8.76
C SER A 856 -6.15 40.83 -7.26
N LYS A 857 -6.90 41.55 -6.43
CA LYS A 857 -7.06 41.16 -5.02
C LYS A 857 -7.61 39.73 -4.90
N PRO A 858 -7.36 39.02 -3.79
CA PRO A 858 -7.95 37.70 -3.55
C PRO A 858 -9.49 37.78 -3.58
N MET A 859 -10.14 36.77 -4.16
CA MET A 859 -11.59 36.67 -4.31
C MET A 859 -12.07 35.30 -3.82
N ASP A 860 -13.34 35.16 -3.45
CA ASP A 860 -13.91 33.82 -3.21
C ASP A 860 -13.79 32.95 -4.48
N LEU A 861 -13.78 31.62 -4.32
CA LEU A 861 -13.58 30.70 -5.45
C LEU A 861 -14.59 30.94 -6.59
N ARG A 862 -15.86 31.22 -6.29
CA ARG A 862 -16.89 31.40 -7.32
C ARG A 862 -16.60 32.64 -8.15
N SER A 863 -16.37 33.78 -7.50
CA SER A 863 -16.01 35.02 -8.19
C SER A 863 -14.69 34.90 -8.96
N GLY A 864 -13.68 34.28 -8.37
CA GLY A 864 -12.37 34.08 -8.99
C GLY A 864 -12.43 33.20 -10.24
N PHE A 865 -13.09 32.04 -10.16
CA PHE A 865 -13.29 31.19 -11.33
C PHE A 865 -14.17 31.86 -12.38
N ASN A 866 -15.22 32.58 -12.00
CA ASN A 866 -16.07 33.31 -12.95
C ASN A 866 -15.27 34.40 -13.69
N ALA A 867 -14.44 35.16 -12.99
CA ALA A 867 -13.57 36.17 -13.61
C ALA A 867 -12.57 35.53 -14.59
N PHE A 868 -11.85 34.50 -14.14
CA PHE A 868 -10.84 33.82 -14.93
C PHE A 868 -11.42 33.13 -16.16
N LEU A 869 -12.46 32.32 -15.99
CA LEU A 869 -13.06 31.52 -17.08
C LEU A 869 -13.82 32.36 -18.09
N LYS A 870 -14.36 33.52 -17.65
CA LYS A 870 -14.95 34.52 -18.56
C LYS A 870 -13.93 35.04 -19.56
N GLU A 871 -12.72 35.37 -19.10
CA GLU A 871 -11.63 35.79 -19.98
C GLU A 871 -11.22 34.69 -20.95
N MET A 872 -11.26 33.43 -20.50
CA MET A 872 -10.94 32.27 -21.33
C MET A 872 -12.07 31.87 -22.30
N GLY A 873 -13.30 32.34 -22.09
CA GLY A 873 -14.46 32.01 -22.91
C GLY A 873 -14.97 30.57 -22.74
N VAL A 874 -14.57 29.88 -21.67
CA VAL A 874 -14.90 28.46 -21.40
C VAL A 874 -15.83 28.38 -20.20
N THR A 875 -16.88 27.56 -20.26
CA THR A 875 -17.76 27.29 -19.12
C THR A 875 -17.67 25.82 -18.68
N PHE A 876 -17.95 25.57 -17.41
CA PHE A 876 -17.95 24.27 -16.79
C PHE A 876 -19.28 23.99 -16.09
N ARG A 877 -19.66 22.72 -16.06
CA ARG A 877 -20.76 22.19 -15.27
C ARG A 877 -20.26 21.11 -14.32
N ARG A 878 -21.06 20.76 -13.31
CA ARG A 878 -20.75 19.65 -12.38
C ARG A 878 -21.38 18.36 -12.85
N ASP A 879 -20.64 17.26 -12.79
CA ASP A 879 -21.23 15.93 -13.00
C ASP A 879 -22.19 15.57 -11.86
N HIS A 880 -23.33 14.95 -12.18
CA HIS A 880 -24.34 14.62 -11.17
C HIS A 880 -23.93 13.49 -10.21
N GLN A 881 -23.02 12.60 -10.61
CA GLN A 881 -22.60 11.46 -9.79
C GLN A 881 -21.35 11.79 -8.99
N THR A 882 -20.34 12.34 -9.67
CA THR A 882 -19.02 12.56 -9.08
C THR A 882 -18.79 14.00 -8.63
N PHE A 883 -19.63 14.96 -9.03
CA PHE A 883 -19.46 16.41 -8.80
C PHE A 883 -18.16 16.99 -9.36
N ARG A 884 -17.48 16.24 -10.24
CA ARG A 884 -16.29 16.74 -10.94
C ARG A 884 -16.68 17.87 -11.90
N PRO A 885 -15.80 18.85 -12.11
CA PRO A 885 -15.99 19.86 -13.15
C PRO A 885 -15.88 19.22 -14.54
N ARG A 886 -16.76 19.62 -15.46
CA ARG A 886 -16.82 19.18 -16.86
C ARG A 886 -16.93 20.38 -17.77
N ALA A 887 -16.00 20.52 -18.71
CA ALA A 887 -16.07 21.57 -19.70
C ALA A 887 -17.34 21.42 -20.57
N ASN A 888 -17.98 22.54 -20.89
CA ASN A 888 -19.04 22.58 -21.88
C ASN A 888 -18.43 22.71 -23.28
N LYS A 889 -19.14 22.16 -24.28
CA LYS A 889 -18.80 22.44 -25.66
C LYS A 889 -19.15 23.91 -25.97
N PRO A 890 -18.28 24.65 -26.68
CA PRO A 890 -18.56 26.00 -27.15
C PRO A 890 -19.93 26.09 -27.81
N ASP A 891 -20.66 27.16 -27.52
CA ASP A 891 -21.95 27.51 -28.11
C ASP A 891 -23.09 26.51 -27.87
N SER A 892 -22.85 25.47 -27.06
CA SER A 892 -23.89 24.60 -26.57
C SER A 892 -24.94 25.38 -25.78
N ARG A 893 -26.16 24.81 -25.67
CA ARG A 893 -27.27 25.48 -24.94
C ARG A 893 -26.85 25.87 -23.52
N LEU A 894 -26.18 24.96 -22.80
CA LEU A 894 -25.70 25.20 -21.44
C LEU A 894 -24.59 26.25 -21.40
N ASP A 895 -23.62 26.22 -22.33
CA ASP A 895 -22.55 27.22 -22.41
C ASP A 895 -23.11 28.64 -22.60
N ARG A 896 -24.08 28.81 -23.52
CA ARG A 896 -24.73 30.10 -23.75
C ARG A 896 -25.54 30.58 -22.56
N GLN A 897 -26.28 29.69 -21.89
CA GLN A 897 -27.03 30.02 -20.68
C GLN A 897 -26.10 30.46 -19.54
N GLN A 898 -25.03 29.70 -19.29
CA GLN A 898 -24.05 30.01 -18.25
C GLN A 898 -23.32 31.33 -18.49
N LYS A 899 -22.89 31.59 -19.74
CA LYS A 899 -22.30 32.88 -20.14
C LYS A 899 -23.27 34.05 -19.91
N ALA A 900 -24.55 33.88 -20.26
CA ALA A 900 -25.56 34.91 -20.04
C ALA A 900 -25.83 35.18 -18.55
N MET A 901 -25.76 34.15 -17.71
CA MET A 901 -25.92 34.25 -16.25
C MET A 901 -24.66 34.72 -15.52
N GLY A 902 -23.50 34.71 -16.19
CA GLY A 902 -22.21 35.01 -15.56
C GLY A 902 -21.66 33.87 -14.69
N GLU A 903 -22.16 32.65 -14.83
CA GLU A 903 -21.78 31.47 -14.01
C GLU A 903 -20.97 30.47 -14.82
N TYR A 904 -19.65 30.55 -14.70
CA TYR A 904 -18.72 29.81 -15.55
C TYR A 904 -18.23 28.50 -14.92
N TYR A 905 -18.42 28.26 -13.62
CA TYR A 905 -17.86 27.08 -12.94
C TYR A 905 -18.81 26.34 -12.01
N TYR A 906 -19.40 27.05 -11.04
CA TYR A 906 -20.34 26.45 -10.10
C TYR A 906 -21.78 26.52 -10.61
N PRO A 907 -22.63 25.54 -10.29
CA PRO A 907 -24.05 25.63 -10.59
C PRO A 907 -24.72 26.71 -9.74
N VAL A 908 -25.76 27.33 -10.29
CA VAL A 908 -26.59 28.30 -9.56
C VAL A 908 -27.24 27.59 -8.37
N PRO A 909 -27.20 28.17 -7.15
CA PRO A 909 -27.88 27.60 -5.99
C PRO A 909 -29.37 27.43 -6.28
N THR A 910 -29.92 26.24 -6.06
CA THR A 910 -31.36 25.96 -6.20
C THR A 910 -32.26 26.79 -5.27
N SER A 911 -31.69 27.48 -4.28
CA SER A 911 -32.40 28.44 -3.43
C SER A 911 -32.64 29.80 -4.09
N GLU A 912 -32.03 30.07 -5.25
CA GLU A 912 -32.15 31.32 -6.03
C GLU A 912 -32.86 31.11 -7.39
N LEU A 913 -33.38 29.90 -7.64
CA LEU A 913 -34.11 29.52 -8.86
C LEU A 913 -35.62 29.45 -8.64
#